data_AF-A0AAV6HI12-F1
#
_entry.id   AF-A0AAV6HI12-F1
#
_cell.length_a   1.000
_cell.length_b   1.000
_cell.length_c   1.000
_cell.angle_alpha   90.00
_cell.angle_beta   90.00
_cell.angle_gamma   90.00
#
_symmetry.space_group_name_H-M   'P 1'
#
loop_
_entity.id
_entity.type
_entity.pdbx_description
1 polymer ?
#
loop_
_entity_poly.entity_id
_entity_poly.type
_entity_poly.pdbx_seq_one_letter_code
_entity_poly.pdbx_strand_id
1 'polypeptide(L)'
;MPLTNKSKNAECSAALAPGSDRGEGHQLSQPRDQDVPPGDGGGEDSQGDPEIVKSPSDPKQYRYIVLGNGLRALLISDFSGKVASEDDEESEEEEEQEEEEGSAEEGDSGEGTDEESEEGDDEQDSDFEDLDDENDTRKKKASSEKQSAAALCIGVGSFSDPNDLPGLAHFLEHMVFMGSEKYPSENGFDAFLKKHGGSDNASTDCERTIFQFDVQRKHFKEALDRWAQFFICPLMIKDAIEREVEAVDSEYQLAKPSDSHRKEMLFGGLARDNHPMGKFCWGNAETLKHEPKRQKINVYKRLREFWKRYYSAHYMTLAVQSKEKLDTLEEWVREIFSKVPNNGQPQPNFSELVDPFDTPAFNKLYRVVPVRKVHALTITWALPPQEKHYRVKPLHYISWLIGHEGTGSILSLLRKKCWALALFGGNSETGFDQNTTYSIFSVSITLTDEGFQNFYQVVHLVFQYMKMLQTLGPQQRIYEEIQKIEANEFHYQEQTDPIEYVEDICENMQLFPKEDYLTGDQLMFEFKPEVISAALSLLTPDKANLMLLSPEHEGQCCLREKWFGTQYSIEDVQKEWTERWTGDFELSPELHLPVENKFIATDFTLKTSDCPDTEYPVRVVNSDRGCLWYKKDNKFKIPKAYIRFHLISPVIQKSAKNLVLFDLFVNILTHNLAEPAYEADVAQLEYKLVAGEHGLVIKVKGFNHKLPLLFNLIVDHLADFSAAPDVFTMFAEQLKKTYFNILIKPEKLGKDVRLLILEHARLSMIQKYQAVVDGLTVADLMDFVGGFKSELYAEGLVQGNFTSRESMEFLQYVTE
;
A
#
# COMPACT_ATOMS: atom_id res chain seq x y z
N MET A 1 33.52 -49.82 -15.88
CA MET A 1 34.94 -50.25 -15.96
C MET A 1 35.73 -49.12 -16.63
N PRO A 2 37.05 -48.97 -16.40
CA PRO A 2 37.90 -49.71 -15.44
C PRO A 2 37.43 -49.47 -13.99
N LEU A 3 37.54 -50.38 -13.01
CA LEU A 3 38.49 -51.45 -12.66
C LEU A 3 39.55 -51.06 -11.61
N THR A 4 39.13 -51.19 -10.34
CA THR A 4 39.95 -51.70 -9.21
C THR A 4 41.05 -50.78 -8.62
N ASN A 5 41.50 -50.92 -7.36
CA ASN A 5 41.45 -52.06 -6.44
C ASN A 5 41.39 -51.64 -4.95
N LYS A 6 40.70 -52.43 -4.11
CA LYS A 6 40.96 -52.85 -2.70
C LYS A 6 41.38 -51.79 -1.64
N SER A 7 40.73 -51.61 -0.47
CA SER A 7 40.02 -52.47 0.52
C SER A 7 40.91 -53.17 1.58
N LYS A 8 40.34 -53.35 2.79
CA LYS A 8 40.78 -54.10 4.01
C LYS A 8 41.39 -53.24 5.12
N ASN A 9 40.76 -53.14 6.32
CA ASN A 9 40.65 -54.09 7.48
C ASN A 9 41.96 -54.09 8.33
N ALA A 10 41.98 -54.28 9.66
CA ALA A 10 41.00 -54.67 10.70
C ALA A 10 41.43 -54.03 12.07
N GLU A 11 40.52 -53.67 12.99
CA GLU A 11 39.97 -54.40 14.18
C GLU A 11 40.92 -54.69 15.38
N CYS A 12 40.30 -54.94 16.55
CA CYS A 12 40.85 -55.36 17.85
C CYS A 12 41.70 -54.32 18.63
N SER A 13 41.69 -54.27 19.98
CA SER A 13 40.96 -54.99 21.05
C SER A 13 41.03 -54.14 22.34
N ALA A 14 39.97 -53.83 23.11
CA ALA A 14 39.06 -54.67 23.92
C ALA A 14 39.55 -54.96 25.37
N ALA A 15 38.60 -55.26 26.28
CA ALA A 15 38.74 -55.55 27.74
C ALA A 15 38.93 -54.34 28.68
N LEU A 16 38.37 -54.29 29.92
CA LEU A 16 37.36 -55.14 30.58
C LEU A 16 36.62 -54.37 31.72
N ALA A 17 35.50 -54.92 32.22
CA ALA A 17 34.63 -54.37 33.28
C ALA A 17 34.96 -54.99 34.68
N PRO A 18 34.12 -55.02 35.77
CA PRO A 18 32.67 -54.77 35.96
C PRO A 18 32.29 -53.67 36.98
N GLY A 19 31.12 -53.02 36.88
CA GLY A 19 29.84 -53.42 37.54
C GLY A 19 29.38 -52.31 38.51
N SER A 20 28.21 -52.29 39.18
CA SER A 20 26.90 -52.99 39.15
C SER A 20 25.98 -52.26 40.19
N ASP A 21 24.64 -52.34 40.28
CA ASP A 21 23.61 -53.31 39.89
C ASP A 21 22.19 -52.65 39.90
N ARG A 22 21.16 -53.28 39.29
CA ARG A 22 19.68 -53.03 39.38
C ARG A 22 19.02 -51.78 38.78
N GLY A 23 17.70 -51.92 38.53
CA GLY A 23 16.71 -50.86 38.25
C GLY A 23 15.62 -51.27 37.24
N GLU A 24 14.42 -51.64 37.71
CA GLU A 24 13.24 -51.98 36.88
C GLU A 24 12.62 -50.71 36.21
N GLY A 25 11.90 -50.74 35.08
CA GLY A 25 11.58 -51.85 34.17
C GLY A 25 10.09 -51.91 33.79
N HIS A 26 9.70 -51.59 32.55
CA HIS A 26 8.44 -52.02 31.92
C HIS A 26 8.48 -51.95 30.38
N GLN A 27 7.78 -52.88 29.72
CA GLN A 27 7.59 -52.97 28.25
C GLN A 27 6.19 -52.40 27.88
N LEU A 28 5.95 -51.89 26.67
CA LEU A 28 5.41 -52.57 25.46
C LEU A 28 5.00 -51.45 24.45
N SER A 29 4.82 -51.61 23.14
CA SER A 29 5.20 -52.63 22.16
C SER A 29 4.90 -52.10 20.74
N GLN A 30 5.79 -52.30 19.76
CA GLN A 30 5.48 -52.01 18.34
C GLN A 30 4.65 -53.14 17.71
N PRO A 31 3.63 -52.84 16.88
CA PRO A 31 3.10 -53.79 15.90
C PRO A 31 4.06 -53.91 14.71
N ARG A 32 3.95 -55.03 13.97
CA ARG A 32 4.67 -55.29 12.72
C ARG A 32 3.78 -55.08 11.51
N ASP A 33 4.44 -54.96 10.36
CA ASP A 33 3.90 -54.93 9.01
C ASP A 33 2.92 -56.09 8.71
N GLN A 34 1.97 -55.84 7.82
CA GLN A 34 1.28 -56.86 7.03
C GLN A 34 1.19 -56.39 5.58
N ASP A 35 1.57 -57.26 4.64
CA ASP A 35 1.60 -56.94 3.22
C ASP A 35 0.20 -56.68 2.64
N VAL A 36 0.08 -55.62 1.84
CA VAL A 36 -1.08 -55.31 1.01
C VAL A 36 -0.58 -55.24 -0.45
N PRO A 37 -1.26 -55.88 -1.43
CA PRO A 37 -0.78 -55.90 -2.82
C PRO A 37 -0.86 -54.52 -3.49
N PRO A 38 -0.05 -54.26 -4.54
CA PRO A 38 -0.05 -52.98 -5.23
C PRO A 38 -1.38 -52.73 -5.95
N GLY A 39 -2.11 -51.71 -5.49
CA GLY A 39 -3.18 -51.05 -6.24
C GLY A 39 -2.63 -49.85 -7.04
N ASP A 40 -3.45 -49.30 -7.93
CA ASP A 40 -3.07 -48.22 -8.85
C ASP A 40 -2.42 -47.01 -8.15
N GLY A 41 -1.30 -46.55 -8.70
CA GLY A 41 -0.69 -45.28 -8.33
C GLY A 41 -1.25 -44.15 -9.21
N GLY A 42 -1.80 -43.12 -8.56
CA GLY A 42 -2.32 -41.92 -9.22
C GLY A 42 -3.59 -41.41 -8.53
N GLY A 43 -3.46 -40.44 -7.62
CA GLY A 43 -4.62 -39.82 -6.98
C GLY A 43 -4.38 -38.92 -5.75
N GLU A 44 -3.22 -39.00 -5.08
CA GLU A 44 -2.95 -38.24 -3.84
C GLU A 44 -1.86 -37.14 -3.99
N ASP A 45 -1.16 -37.11 -5.12
CA ASP A 45 -0.18 -36.07 -5.45
C ASP A 45 -0.87 -34.74 -5.82
N SER A 46 -0.21 -33.60 -5.56
CA SER A 46 -0.76 -32.23 -5.63
C SER A 46 -1.80 -31.82 -4.56
N GLN A 47 -1.84 -32.46 -3.39
CA GLN A 47 -2.48 -31.84 -2.21
C GLN A 47 -1.60 -30.68 -1.66
N GLY A 48 -2.25 -29.62 -1.15
CA GLY A 48 -1.60 -28.48 -0.49
C GLY A 48 -1.57 -28.60 1.05
N ASP A 49 -0.77 -27.74 1.68
CA ASP A 49 -0.55 -27.70 3.13
C ASP A 49 -1.80 -27.25 3.89
N PRO A 50 -2.41 -28.08 4.75
CA PRO A 50 -3.60 -27.71 5.53
C PRO A 50 -3.29 -26.82 6.73
N GLU A 51 -2.02 -26.52 6.99
CA GLU A 51 -1.54 -25.66 8.08
C GLU A 51 -1.59 -24.17 7.71
N ILE A 52 -1.74 -23.84 6.43
CA ILE A 52 -1.73 -22.46 5.93
C ILE A 52 -3.16 -21.92 5.94
N VAL A 53 -3.41 -20.94 6.81
CA VAL A 53 -4.71 -20.29 6.94
C VAL A 53 -4.91 -19.35 5.76
N LYS A 54 -5.94 -19.60 4.96
CA LYS A 54 -6.33 -18.77 3.80
C LYS A 54 -7.80 -18.34 3.88
N SER A 55 -8.18 -17.36 3.07
CA SER A 55 -9.57 -16.94 2.91
C SER A 55 -10.46 -18.11 2.44
N PRO A 56 -11.65 -18.33 3.01
CA PRO A 56 -12.59 -19.35 2.51
C PRO A 56 -13.12 -19.08 1.10
N SER A 57 -12.99 -17.85 0.59
CA SER A 57 -13.32 -17.48 -0.80
C SER A 57 -12.18 -17.76 -1.79
N ASP A 58 -10.95 -17.99 -1.32
CA ASP A 58 -9.79 -18.18 -2.17
C ASP A 58 -9.75 -19.60 -2.78
N PRO A 59 -9.72 -19.77 -4.11
CA PRO A 59 -9.59 -21.08 -4.75
C PRO A 59 -8.16 -21.65 -4.75
N LYS A 60 -7.12 -20.83 -4.57
CA LYS A 60 -5.70 -21.21 -4.77
C LYS A 60 -5.27 -22.33 -3.81
N GLN A 61 -4.28 -23.12 -4.21
CA GLN A 61 -3.62 -24.12 -3.36
C GLN A 61 -2.24 -23.64 -2.94
N TYR A 62 -1.82 -23.96 -1.72
CA TYR A 62 -0.53 -23.52 -1.15
C TYR A 62 0.31 -24.71 -0.72
N ARG A 63 1.63 -24.62 -0.84
CA ARG A 63 2.59 -25.57 -0.25
C ARG A 63 3.84 -24.84 0.23
N TYR A 64 4.23 -25.04 1.47
CA TYR A 64 5.48 -24.51 2.02
C TYR A 64 6.61 -25.54 1.91
N ILE A 65 7.72 -25.15 1.31
CA ILE A 65 8.92 -25.99 1.19
C ILE A 65 10.15 -25.29 1.76
N VAL A 66 11.09 -26.10 2.26
CA VAL A 66 12.45 -25.68 2.55
C VAL A 66 13.40 -26.43 1.60
N LEU A 67 14.34 -25.69 1.02
CA LEU A 67 15.37 -26.23 0.13
C LEU A 67 16.61 -26.70 0.92
N GLY A 68 17.43 -27.56 0.31
CA GLY A 68 18.64 -28.11 0.96
C GLY A 68 19.72 -27.06 1.29
N ASN A 69 19.62 -25.86 0.72
CA ASN A 69 20.44 -24.69 1.02
C ASN A 69 19.79 -23.74 2.07
N GLY A 70 18.63 -24.09 2.63
CA GLY A 70 17.94 -23.33 3.67
C GLY A 70 17.01 -22.22 3.17
N LEU A 71 16.86 -22.04 1.86
CA LEU A 71 15.85 -21.13 1.30
C LEU A 71 14.45 -21.65 1.61
N ARG A 72 13.58 -20.73 2.05
CA ARG A 72 12.17 -20.99 2.37
C ARG A 72 11.30 -20.54 1.20
N ALA A 73 10.39 -21.37 0.73
CA ALA A 73 9.51 -20.99 -0.38
C ALA A 73 8.04 -21.36 -0.14
N LEU A 74 7.13 -20.50 -0.59
CA LEU A 74 5.70 -20.77 -0.69
C LEU A 74 5.30 -20.87 -2.16
N LEU A 75 4.68 -22.00 -2.52
CA LEU A 75 4.19 -22.29 -3.85
C LEU A 75 2.69 -22.06 -3.88
N ILE A 76 2.21 -21.29 -4.86
CA ILE A 76 0.82 -20.84 -4.99
C ILE A 76 0.27 -21.29 -6.35
N SER A 77 -0.68 -22.21 -6.33
CA SER A 77 -1.28 -22.85 -7.51
C SER A 77 -2.71 -22.36 -7.71
N ASP A 78 -2.94 -21.55 -8.75
CA ASP A 78 -4.27 -21.16 -9.24
C ASP A 78 -4.84 -22.16 -10.26
N PHE A 79 -4.42 -23.44 -10.16
CA PHE A 79 -4.88 -24.54 -11.01
C PHE A 79 -6.36 -24.88 -10.74
N SER A 80 -7.27 -24.21 -11.44
CA SER A 80 -8.68 -24.60 -11.46
C SER A 80 -8.86 -25.89 -12.27
N GLY A 81 -8.90 -27.04 -11.59
CA GLY A 81 -8.95 -28.38 -12.19
C GLY A 81 -10.21 -28.77 -12.99
N LYS A 82 -10.89 -27.81 -13.63
CA LYS A 82 -11.72 -28.10 -14.80
C LYS A 82 -10.79 -28.28 -16.00
N VAL A 83 -11.08 -29.30 -16.80
CA VAL A 83 -10.51 -29.44 -18.15
C VAL A 83 -10.89 -28.19 -18.94
N ALA A 84 -9.88 -27.48 -19.46
CA ALA A 84 -10.09 -26.51 -20.54
C ALA A 84 -10.68 -27.27 -21.73
N SER A 85 -11.66 -26.68 -22.38
CA SER A 85 -12.29 -27.24 -23.57
C SER A 85 -11.23 -27.33 -24.68
N GLU A 86 -11.35 -28.28 -25.59
CA GLU A 86 -10.57 -28.22 -26.84
C GLU A 86 -10.92 -26.90 -27.58
N ASP A 87 -12.14 -26.38 -27.40
CA ASP A 87 -12.56 -25.03 -27.83
C ASP A 87 -11.80 -23.86 -27.14
N ASP A 88 -11.27 -24.05 -25.91
CA ASP A 88 -10.49 -23.01 -25.21
C ASP A 88 -9.04 -23.00 -25.74
N GLU A 89 -8.42 -24.17 -25.98
CA GLU A 89 -7.08 -24.25 -26.59
C GLU A 89 -7.09 -23.86 -28.09
N GLU A 90 -8.14 -24.21 -28.86
CA GLU A 90 -8.28 -23.76 -30.25
C GLU A 90 -8.55 -22.24 -30.37
N SER A 91 -9.22 -21.61 -29.40
CA SER A 91 -9.41 -20.15 -29.40
C SER A 91 -8.18 -19.38 -28.90
N GLU A 92 -7.38 -19.95 -27.98
CA GLU A 92 -6.04 -19.44 -27.68
C GLU A 92 -5.11 -19.50 -28.92
N GLU A 93 -5.18 -20.56 -29.76
CA GLU A 93 -4.42 -20.64 -31.03
C GLU A 93 -4.96 -19.72 -32.16
N GLU A 94 -6.24 -19.34 -32.17
CA GLU A 94 -6.80 -18.40 -33.17
C GLU A 94 -6.46 -16.93 -32.82
N GLU A 95 -6.52 -16.50 -31.54
CA GLU A 95 -6.11 -15.13 -31.16
C GLU A 95 -4.61 -14.89 -31.37
N GLU A 96 -3.74 -15.89 -31.16
CA GLU A 96 -2.29 -15.75 -31.41
C GLU A 96 -1.95 -15.51 -32.89
N GLN A 97 -2.75 -16.04 -33.83
CA GLN A 97 -2.53 -15.82 -35.27
C GLN A 97 -2.88 -14.39 -35.71
N GLU A 98 -3.88 -13.74 -35.11
CA GLU A 98 -4.18 -12.33 -35.40
C GLU A 98 -3.12 -11.37 -34.82
N GLU A 99 -2.49 -11.68 -33.68
CA GLU A 99 -1.39 -10.85 -33.14
C GLU A 99 -0.06 -11.04 -33.88
N GLU A 100 0.28 -12.23 -34.42
CA GLU A 100 1.49 -12.37 -35.26
C GLU A 100 1.36 -11.62 -36.60
N GLU A 101 0.25 -11.76 -37.34
CA GLU A 101 0.07 -11.05 -38.62
C GLU A 101 -0.04 -9.52 -38.47
N GLY A 102 -0.45 -9.01 -37.29
CA GLY A 102 -0.55 -7.59 -36.99
C GLY A 102 0.79 -6.87 -36.73
N SER A 103 1.92 -7.58 -36.65
CA SER A 103 3.19 -7.06 -36.09
C SER A 103 4.16 -6.43 -37.10
N ALA A 104 3.79 -6.29 -38.38
CA ALA A 104 4.68 -5.79 -39.44
C ALA A 104 4.39 -4.32 -39.83
N GLU A 105 5.42 -3.47 -39.69
CA GLU A 105 5.39 -1.98 -39.78
C GLU A 105 4.75 -1.33 -38.52
N GLU A 106 5.43 -0.50 -37.72
CA GLU A 106 6.54 0.42 -38.00
C GLU A 106 7.77 0.22 -37.08
N GLY A 107 8.93 0.76 -37.49
CA GLY A 107 10.12 0.86 -36.64
C GLY A 107 10.76 2.23 -36.74
N ASP A 108 10.67 3.02 -35.67
CA ASP A 108 11.47 4.24 -35.46
C ASP A 108 12.27 4.11 -34.16
N SER A 109 13.47 4.66 -34.13
CA SER A 109 14.46 4.46 -33.07
C SER A 109 14.63 5.71 -32.21
N GLY A 110 13.79 5.85 -31.18
CA GLY A 110 13.94 6.86 -30.13
C GLY A 110 14.56 6.24 -28.86
N GLU A 111 15.76 6.67 -28.51
CA GLU A 111 16.32 6.41 -27.17
C GLU A 111 15.66 7.36 -26.16
N GLY A 112 14.96 6.82 -25.16
CA GLY A 112 14.21 7.58 -24.16
C GLY A 112 13.39 6.66 -23.26
N THR A 113 14.02 6.11 -22.21
CA THR A 113 13.39 5.25 -21.21
C THR A 113 12.86 6.09 -20.06
N ASP A 114 11.65 6.63 -20.23
CA ASP A 114 10.86 7.25 -19.17
C ASP A 114 9.80 6.24 -18.69
N GLU A 115 10.23 5.24 -17.91
CA GLU A 115 9.35 4.38 -17.11
C GLU A 115 9.52 4.84 -15.65
N GLU A 116 8.67 5.76 -15.20
CA GLU A 116 8.75 6.36 -13.87
C GLU A 116 8.26 5.39 -12.77
N SER A 117 9.09 5.19 -11.75
CA SER A 117 8.82 4.34 -10.59
C SER A 117 7.92 5.04 -9.57
N GLU A 118 6.60 5.04 -9.81
CA GLU A 118 5.59 5.48 -8.83
C GLU A 118 5.07 4.31 -7.96
N GLU A 119 5.95 3.75 -7.12
CA GLU A 119 5.58 2.88 -6.00
C GLU A 119 6.26 3.43 -4.73
N GLY A 120 5.46 3.95 -3.78
CA GLY A 120 5.94 4.44 -2.47
C GLY A 120 5.40 5.78 -1.95
N ASP A 121 4.93 6.69 -2.82
CA ASP A 121 4.32 7.97 -2.39
C ASP A 121 2.80 7.78 -2.13
N ASP A 122 2.46 7.04 -1.07
CA ASP A 122 1.10 6.90 -0.53
C ASP A 122 0.68 8.18 0.23
N GLU A 123 0.83 9.33 -0.46
CA GLU A 123 0.37 10.64 0.00
C GLU A 123 -1.15 10.76 -0.18
N GLN A 124 -1.89 10.01 0.64
CA GLN A 124 -3.33 10.23 0.89
C GLN A 124 -3.57 11.54 1.65
N ASP A 125 -3.05 12.68 1.19
CA ASP A 125 -3.33 14.02 1.77
C ASP A 125 -3.71 15.04 0.69
N SER A 126 -4.64 14.63 -0.18
CA SER A 126 -5.79 15.49 -0.50
C SER A 126 -6.96 14.74 -1.13
N ASP A 127 -8.18 14.99 -0.65
CA ASP A 127 -9.45 14.69 -1.36
C ASP A 127 -9.63 15.54 -2.65
N PHE A 128 -8.56 16.16 -3.19
CA PHE A 128 -8.64 17.35 -4.05
C PHE A 128 -7.64 17.46 -5.21
N GLU A 129 -6.59 16.64 -5.27
CA GLU A 129 -5.85 16.42 -6.53
C GLU A 129 -6.41 15.23 -7.35
N ASP A 130 -7.45 14.57 -6.82
CA ASP A 130 -8.22 13.44 -7.39
C ASP A 130 -9.14 13.83 -8.59
N LEU A 131 -8.61 14.64 -9.51
CA LEU A 131 -9.28 15.11 -10.73
C LEU A 131 -8.66 14.59 -12.04
N ASP A 132 -7.59 13.80 -11.98
CA ASP A 132 -7.03 13.05 -13.12
C ASP A 132 -7.24 11.53 -12.90
N ASP A 133 -8.47 11.05 -13.15
CA ASP A 133 -8.89 9.62 -13.18
C ASP A 133 -8.26 8.91 -14.41
N GLU A 134 -6.93 8.98 -14.56
CA GLU A 134 -6.14 8.41 -15.68
C GLU A 134 -5.19 7.27 -15.25
N ASN A 135 -4.80 7.11 -13.98
CA ASN A 135 -3.99 5.94 -13.55
C ASN A 135 -4.80 4.62 -13.55
N ASP A 136 -6.14 4.65 -13.41
CA ASP A 136 -7.00 3.48 -13.72
C ASP A 136 -7.13 3.20 -15.24
N THR A 137 -6.34 3.89 -16.08
CA THR A 137 -6.17 3.60 -17.51
C THR A 137 -4.78 3.09 -17.90
N ARG A 138 -4.05 2.43 -16.97
CA ARG A 138 -3.25 1.24 -17.36
C ARG A 138 -4.17 0.35 -18.21
N LYS A 139 -3.77 0.04 -19.45
CA LYS A 139 -4.67 -0.50 -20.49
C LYS A 139 -5.32 -1.83 -20.06
N LYS A 140 -6.55 -1.78 -19.54
CA LYS A 140 -7.46 -2.92 -19.40
C LYS A 140 -7.95 -3.37 -20.79
N LYS A 141 -7.01 -3.95 -21.56
CA LYS A 141 -7.27 -4.80 -22.74
C LYS A 141 -8.30 -5.85 -22.30
N ALA A 142 -9.27 -6.19 -23.14
CA ALA A 142 -10.22 -7.23 -22.79
C ALA A 142 -9.49 -8.56 -22.57
N SER A 143 -9.82 -9.28 -21.50
CA SER A 143 -9.31 -10.63 -21.21
C SER A 143 -7.78 -10.79 -21.24
N SER A 144 -7.03 -10.01 -20.46
CA SER A 144 -5.62 -10.34 -20.20
C SER A 144 -5.48 -11.73 -19.57
N GLU A 145 -4.51 -12.52 -20.05
CA GLU A 145 -4.14 -13.78 -19.38
C GLU A 145 -3.71 -13.45 -17.95
N LYS A 146 -4.19 -14.20 -16.95
CA LYS A 146 -3.61 -14.17 -15.60
C LYS A 146 -2.13 -14.53 -15.67
N GLN A 147 -1.27 -13.56 -15.36
CA GLN A 147 0.17 -13.71 -15.36
C GLN A 147 0.62 -14.70 -14.26
N SER A 148 1.79 -15.29 -14.43
CA SER A 148 2.50 -16.05 -13.40
C SER A 148 3.63 -15.20 -12.85
N ALA A 149 3.76 -15.14 -11.53
CA ALA A 149 4.63 -14.20 -10.85
C ALA A 149 5.48 -14.86 -9.77
N ALA A 150 6.63 -14.28 -9.45
CA ALA A 150 7.44 -14.70 -8.30
C ALA A 150 8.18 -13.52 -7.68
N ALA A 151 8.29 -13.53 -6.36
CA ALA A 151 9.06 -12.55 -5.60
C ALA A 151 9.94 -13.20 -4.54
N LEU A 152 11.10 -12.60 -4.27
CA LEU A 152 12.11 -13.09 -3.34
C LEU A 152 12.59 -11.95 -2.45
N CYS A 153 12.24 -12.04 -1.16
CA CYS A 153 12.71 -11.14 -0.13
C CYS A 153 13.99 -11.70 0.51
N ILE A 154 15.07 -10.90 0.46
CA ILE A 154 16.31 -11.12 1.20
C ILE A 154 16.19 -10.37 2.52
N GLY A 155 16.36 -11.06 3.65
CA GLY A 155 16.39 -10.45 4.99
C GLY A 155 17.65 -9.62 5.30
N VAL A 156 18.07 -8.77 4.35
CA VAL A 156 19.16 -7.79 4.45
C VAL A 156 18.82 -6.57 3.59
N GLY A 157 18.79 -5.38 4.18
CA GLY A 157 18.65 -4.10 3.47
C GLY A 157 19.74 -3.07 3.84
N SER A 158 19.45 -1.79 3.62
CA SER A 158 20.37 -0.65 3.78
C SER A 158 20.96 -0.47 5.21
N PHE A 159 20.31 -0.98 6.26
CA PHE A 159 20.89 -1.04 7.61
C PHE A 159 22.20 -1.85 7.66
N SER A 160 22.44 -2.74 6.70
CA SER A 160 23.71 -3.47 6.56
C SER A 160 24.78 -2.75 5.74
N ASP A 161 24.51 -1.55 5.21
CA ASP A 161 25.48 -0.81 4.39
C ASP A 161 26.80 -0.52 5.13
N PRO A 162 27.95 -0.59 4.45
CA PRO A 162 29.20 -0.10 5.03
C PRO A 162 29.16 1.41 5.22
N ASN A 163 29.66 1.90 6.36
CA ASN A 163 29.75 3.35 6.62
C ASN A 163 30.68 4.09 5.62
N ASP A 164 31.51 3.36 4.87
CA ASP A 164 32.33 3.89 3.76
C ASP A 164 31.61 3.92 2.39
N LEU A 165 30.42 3.31 2.28
CA LEU A 165 29.58 3.21 1.07
C LEU A 165 28.07 3.18 1.41
N PRO A 166 27.45 4.31 1.80
CA PRO A 166 25.98 4.41 1.90
C PRO A 166 25.30 4.27 0.53
N GLY A 167 24.23 3.47 0.48
CA GLY A 167 23.52 3.04 -0.73
C GLY A 167 24.10 1.80 -1.39
N LEU A 168 24.84 0.94 -0.69
CA LEU A 168 25.48 -0.23 -1.31
C LEU A 168 24.53 -1.43 -1.48
N ALA A 169 23.51 -1.55 -0.62
CA ALA A 169 22.43 -2.52 -0.77
C ALA A 169 21.59 -2.20 -2.02
N HIS A 170 21.07 -0.98 -2.11
CA HIS A 170 20.32 -0.49 -3.28
C HIS A 170 21.17 -0.55 -4.57
N PHE A 171 22.43 -0.12 -4.52
CA PHE A 171 23.32 -0.27 -5.67
C PHE A 171 23.68 -1.73 -6.03
N LEU A 172 23.50 -2.70 -5.13
CA LEU A 172 23.65 -4.12 -5.48
C LEU A 172 22.42 -4.67 -6.20
N GLU A 173 21.24 -4.21 -5.82
CA GLU A 173 19.96 -4.56 -6.44
C GLU A 173 19.99 -4.25 -7.94
N HIS A 174 20.24 -2.99 -8.32
CA HIS A 174 20.53 -2.57 -9.69
C HIS A 174 21.57 -3.47 -10.39
N MET A 175 22.70 -3.70 -9.71
CA MET A 175 23.85 -4.38 -10.31
C MET A 175 23.67 -5.91 -10.47
N VAL A 176 22.61 -6.55 -9.94
CA VAL A 176 22.33 -7.97 -10.23
C VAL A 176 21.57 -8.18 -11.55
N PHE A 177 20.79 -7.20 -12.02
CA PHE A 177 20.18 -7.19 -13.36
C PHE A 177 21.25 -7.13 -14.49
N MET A 178 22.43 -6.60 -14.16
CA MET A 178 23.59 -6.40 -15.06
C MET A 178 24.33 -7.71 -15.42
N GLY A 179 23.58 -8.67 -15.99
CA GLY A 179 24.04 -9.94 -16.56
C GLY A 179 24.45 -11.01 -15.54
N SER A 180 24.42 -12.28 -15.96
CA SER A 180 24.80 -13.45 -15.16
C SER A 180 25.68 -14.44 -15.92
N GLU A 181 26.31 -15.40 -15.23
CA GLU A 181 27.18 -16.40 -15.88
C GLU A 181 26.41 -17.28 -16.90
N LYS A 182 25.11 -17.54 -16.66
CA LYS A 182 24.24 -18.29 -17.58
C LYS A 182 23.61 -17.41 -18.66
N TYR A 183 23.22 -16.18 -18.32
CA TYR A 183 22.63 -15.19 -19.22
C TYR A 183 23.47 -13.91 -19.20
N PRO A 184 24.56 -13.84 -20.00
CA PRO A 184 25.57 -12.79 -19.91
C PRO A 184 25.21 -11.49 -20.63
N SER A 185 24.03 -11.41 -21.25
CA SER A 185 23.51 -10.17 -21.83
C SER A 185 23.10 -9.21 -20.72
N GLU A 186 23.59 -7.99 -20.80
CA GLU A 186 23.10 -6.87 -20.01
C GLU A 186 21.61 -6.61 -20.30
N ASN A 187 20.83 -6.34 -19.27
CA ASN A 187 19.36 -6.19 -19.27
C ASN A 187 18.60 -7.31 -20.02
N GLY A 188 19.21 -8.50 -20.14
CA GLY A 188 18.62 -9.66 -20.83
C GLY A 188 17.47 -10.36 -20.08
N PHE A 189 16.98 -9.76 -18.99
CA PHE A 189 15.81 -10.21 -18.23
C PHE A 189 14.61 -9.29 -18.50
N ASP A 190 14.74 -7.99 -18.21
CA ASP A 190 13.86 -6.91 -18.70
C ASP A 190 13.46 -7.09 -20.18
N ALA A 191 14.45 -7.18 -21.09
CA ALA A 191 14.21 -7.37 -22.52
C ALA A 191 13.60 -8.74 -22.90
N PHE A 192 13.51 -9.67 -21.95
CA PHE A 192 12.74 -10.92 -22.08
C PHE A 192 11.32 -10.77 -21.54
N LEU A 193 11.10 -10.06 -20.43
CA LEU A 193 9.78 -9.85 -19.85
C LEU A 193 8.93 -8.91 -20.72
N LYS A 194 9.48 -7.77 -21.13
CA LYS A 194 8.83 -6.82 -22.08
C LYS A 194 8.48 -7.46 -23.42
N LYS A 195 9.21 -8.50 -23.84
CA LYS A 195 8.87 -9.28 -25.05
C LYS A 195 7.68 -10.22 -24.82
N HIS A 196 7.50 -10.75 -23.62
CA HIS A 196 6.54 -11.81 -23.30
C HIS A 196 5.41 -11.33 -22.36
N GLY A 197 5.09 -10.03 -22.44
CA GLY A 197 3.93 -9.42 -21.78
C GLY A 197 4.02 -9.29 -20.26
N GLY A 198 5.22 -9.36 -19.68
CA GLY A 198 5.46 -9.24 -18.25
C GLY A 198 6.38 -8.08 -17.86
N SER A 199 6.60 -7.92 -16.56
CA SER A 199 7.31 -6.82 -15.91
C SER A 199 8.13 -7.28 -14.70
N ASP A 200 9.13 -6.50 -14.29
CA ASP A 200 9.94 -6.72 -13.09
C ASP A 200 10.14 -5.42 -12.31
N ASN A 201 10.21 -5.55 -10.98
CA ASN A 201 10.59 -4.47 -10.06
C ASN A 201 11.46 -5.02 -8.91
N ALA A 202 12.06 -4.12 -8.13
CA ALA A 202 12.79 -4.44 -6.90
C ALA A 202 12.75 -3.25 -5.92
N SER A 203 13.03 -3.52 -4.64
CA SER A 203 13.05 -2.49 -3.61
C SER A 203 14.05 -2.81 -2.49
N THR A 204 14.77 -1.78 -1.99
CA THR A 204 15.70 -1.91 -0.85
C THR A 204 15.28 -1.01 0.30
N ASP A 205 14.75 -1.65 1.33
CA ASP A 205 14.33 -1.05 2.59
C ASP A 205 15.49 -1.07 3.63
N CYS A 206 15.19 -0.82 4.90
CA CYS A 206 16.10 -0.81 6.02
C CYS A 206 16.67 -2.19 6.30
N GLU A 207 15.84 -3.21 6.53
CA GLU A 207 16.29 -4.54 6.94
C GLU A 207 16.07 -5.62 5.87
N ARG A 208 15.48 -5.27 4.72
CA ARG A 208 15.06 -6.20 3.65
C ARG A 208 15.38 -5.62 2.26
N THR A 209 15.55 -6.50 1.27
CA THR A 209 15.54 -6.16 -0.17
C THR A 209 14.65 -7.17 -0.88
N ILE A 210 13.69 -6.69 -1.67
CA ILE A 210 12.74 -7.52 -2.44
C ILE A 210 13.07 -7.41 -3.93
N PHE A 211 12.79 -8.49 -4.65
CA PHE A 211 12.75 -8.53 -6.12
C PHE A 211 11.48 -9.24 -6.52
N GLN A 212 10.83 -8.82 -7.59
CA GLN A 212 9.55 -9.35 -8.07
C GLN A 212 9.47 -9.30 -9.59
N PHE A 213 8.74 -10.24 -10.19
CA PHE A 213 8.39 -10.19 -11.61
C PHE A 213 7.11 -10.95 -11.92
N ASP A 214 6.46 -10.60 -13.02
CA ASP A 214 5.36 -11.34 -13.65
C ASP A 214 5.64 -11.64 -15.14
N VAL A 215 5.00 -12.67 -15.70
CA VAL A 215 5.07 -13.01 -17.13
C VAL A 215 3.95 -13.98 -17.54
N GLN A 216 3.65 -14.04 -18.85
CA GLN A 216 2.73 -15.02 -19.42
C GLN A 216 3.12 -16.44 -19.02
N ARG A 217 2.13 -17.26 -18.66
CA ARG A 217 2.33 -18.61 -18.07
C ARG A 217 3.33 -19.46 -18.88
N LYS A 218 3.19 -19.46 -20.20
CA LYS A 218 4.02 -20.23 -21.15
C LYS A 218 5.53 -19.94 -21.07
N HIS A 219 5.93 -18.77 -20.55
CA HIS A 219 7.33 -18.35 -20.42
C HIS A 219 7.87 -18.45 -18.97
N PHE A 220 7.02 -18.74 -17.98
CA PHE A 220 7.34 -18.60 -16.56
C PHE A 220 8.53 -19.44 -16.07
N LYS A 221 8.69 -20.69 -16.53
CA LYS A 221 9.86 -21.52 -16.13
C LYS A 221 11.19 -20.90 -16.60
N GLU A 222 11.23 -20.31 -17.80
CA GLU A 222 12.44 -19.66 -18.31
C GLU A 222 12.70 -18.35 -17.57
N ALA A 223 11.67 -17.57 -17.27
CA ALA A 223 11.79 -16.36 -16.46
C ALA A 223 12.36 -16.67 -15.06
N LEU A 224 11.80 -17.65 -14.35
CA LEU A 224 12.31 -18.12 -13.05
C LEU A 224 13.80 -18.52 -13.11
N ASP A 225 14.22 -19.26 -14.15
CA ASP A 225 15.61 -19.70 -14.28
C ASP A 225 16.55 -18.55 -14.71
N ARG A 226 16.08 -17.54 -15.46
CA ARG A 226 16.83 -16.30 -15.76
C ARG A 226 17.04 -15.46 -14.51
N TRP A 227 15.94 -15.10 -13.85
CA TRP A 227 15.89 -14.26 -12.65
C TRP A 227 16.70 -14.85 -11.50
N ALA A 228 16.57 -16.16 -11.24
CA ALA A 228 17.32 -16.82 -10.17
C ALA A 228 18.85 -16.68 -10.29
N GLN A 229 19.39 -16.36 -11.48
CA GLN A 229 20.83 -16.15 -11.63
C GLN A 229 21.35 -14.90 -10.91
N PHE A 230 20.49 -13.92 -10.61
CA PHE A 230 20.80 -12.76 -9.76
C PHE A 230 21.30 -13.19 -8.37
N PHE A 231 20.74 -14.29 -7.86
CA PHE A 231 21.06 -14.88 -6.56
C PHE A 231 22.08 -16.02 -6.63
N ILE A 232 22.32 -16.60 -7.82
CA ILE A 232 23.27 -17.71 -8.02
C ILE A 232 24.66 -17.24 -8.46
N CYS A 233 24.76 -16.50 -9.57
CA CYS A 233 26.02 -16.01 -10.12
C CYS A 233 25.82 -14.83 -11.09
N PRO A 234 25.46 -13.63 -10.59
CA PRO A 234 25.46 -12.41 -11.39
C PRO A 234 26.91 -12.07 -11.77
N LEU A 235 27.09 -11.44 -12.94
CA LEU A 235 28.36 -10.88 -13.36
C LEU A 235 28.62 -9.55 -12.66
N MET A 236 27.56 -8.73 -12.50
CA MET A 236 27.64 -7.31 -12.17
C MET A 236 28.60 -6.64 -13.16
N ILE A 237 28.19 -6.56 -14.44
CA ILE A 237 29.08 -6.19 -15.56
C ILE A 237 29.86 -4.92 -15.21
N LYS A 238 31.19 -5.05 -15.16
CA LYS A 238 32.06 -4.01 -14.57
C LYS A 238 31.99 -2.68 -15.32
N ASP A 239 31.69 -2.73 -16.61
CA ASP A 239 31.62 -1.56 -17.48
C ASP A 239 30.22 -0.89 -17.45
N ALA A 240 29.22 -1.53 -16.84
CA ALA A 240 27.91 -0.94 -16.53
C ALA A 240 27.94 -0.09 -15.24
N ILE A 241 28.82 -0.40 -14.28
CA ILE A 241 28.95 0.30 -12.97
C ILE A 241 28.94 1.83 -13.06
N GLU A 242 29.62 2.41 -14.06
CA GLU A 242 29.65 3.88 -14.18
C GLU A 242 28.37 4.50 -14.77
N ARG A 243 27.43 3.70 -15.31
CA ARG A 243 26.07 4.08 -15.70
C ARG A 243 25.08 3.84 -14.57
N GLU A 244 25.09 2.66 -13.95
CA GLU A 244 24.10 2.30 -12.92
C GLU A 244 24.21 3.21 -11.68
N VAL A 245 25.40 3.74 -11.36
CA VAL A 245 25.52 4.79 -10.32
C VAL A 245 24.88 6.13 -10.73
N GLU A 246 24.79 6.45 -12.02
CA GLU A 246 24.07 7.64 -12.51
C GLU A 246 22.55 7.40 -12.58
N ALA A 247 22.09 6.15 -12.71
CA ALA A 247 20.68 5.79 -12.51
C ALA A 247 20.25 6.03 -11.05
N VAL A 248 20.99 5.44 -10.09
CA VAL A 248 20.80 5.68 -8.64
C VAL A 248 20.92 7.16 -8.27
N ASP A 249 21.82 7.93 -8.91
CA ASP A 249 21.87 9.38 -8.71
C ASP A 249 20.64 10.10 -9.26
N SER A 250 20.09 9.64 -10.39
CA SER A 250 18.91 10.22 -11.04
C SER A 250 17.63 9.98 -10.23
N GLU A 251 17.38 8.75 -9.77
CA GLU A 251 16.32 8.41 -8.80
C GLU A 251 16.43 9.31 -7.56
N TYR A 252 17.63 9.43 -7.01
CA TYR A 252 17.89 10.32 -5.89
C TYR A 252 17.67 11.81 -6.21
N GLN A 253 17.86 12.28 -7.46
CA GLN A 253 17.45 13.64 -7.86
C GLN A 253 15.92 13.78 -8.01
N LEU A 254 15.21 12.73 -8.47
CA LEU A 254 13.75 12.70 -8.62
C LEU A 254 13.03 12.67 -7.27
N ALA A 255 13.55 11.91 -6.30
CA ALA A 255 13.04 11.86 -4.92
C ALA A 255 13.31 13.15 -4.12
N LYS A 256 14.35 13.90 -4.49
CA LYS A 256 14.85 15.12 -3.82
C LYS A 256 13.81 16.20 -3.50
N PRO A 257 12.80 16.48 -4.36
CA PRO A 257 11.68 17.37 -4.05
C PRO A 257 10.57 16.79 -3.13
N SER A 258 10.46 15.46 -2.93
CA SER A 258 9.41 14.88 -2.07
C SER A 258 9.61 15.29 -0.62
N ASP A 259 8.63 15.98 -0.04
CA ASP A 259 8.70 16.42 1.36
C ASP A 259 8.60 15.24 2.36
N SER A 260 8.15 14.06 1.92
CA SER A 260 8.17 12.83 2.74
C SER A 260 9.61 12.33 2.96
N HIS A 261 10.38 12.08 1.89
CA HIS A 261 11.80 11.67 1.99
C HIS A 261 12.67 12.73 2.68
N ARG A 262 12.35 14.02 2.49
CA ARG A 262 13.02 15.16 3.14
C ARG A 262 12.78 15.24 4.65
N LYS A 263 11.58 14.82 5.09
CA LYS A 263 11.18 14.64 6.50
C LYS A 263 11.88 13.42 7.09
N GLU A 264 11.86 12.29 6.40
CA GLU A 264 12.48 11.03 6.79
C GLU A 264 14.00 11.19 7.04
N MET A 265 14.76 11.68 6.06
CA MET A 265 16.22 11.87 6.21
C MET A 265 16.59 12.91 7.27
N LEU A 266 15.74 13.94 7.47
CA LEU A 266 15.92 14.88 8.58
C LEU A 266 15.68 14.19 9.94
N PHE A 267 14.69 13.30 10.02
CA PHE A 267 14.33 12.56 11.24
C PHE A 267 15.35 11.47 11.59
N GLY A 268 15.79 10.67 10.61
CA GLY A 268 16.90 9.72 10.78
C GLY A 268 18.22 10.41 11.12
N GLY A 269 18.42 11.63 10.62
CA GLY A 269 19.51 12.53 11.01
C GLY A 269 19.50 13.00 12.47
N LEU A 270 18.44 12.71 13.25
CA LEU A 270 18.38 12.94 14.70
C LEU A 270 18.85 11.74 15.53
N ALA A 271 19.09 10.58 14.90
CA ALA A 271 19.45 9.34 15.58
C ALA A 271 20.85 9.41 16.24
N ARG A 272 21.09 8.54 17.23
CA ARG A 272 22.38 8.43 17.94
C ARG A 272 23.51 8.05 16.97
N ASP A 273 24.71 8.56 17.24
CA ASP A 273 25.93 8.23 16.48
C ASP A 273 26.08 6.70 16.26
N ASN A 274 26.19 6.29 14.99
CA ASN A 274 26.29 4.90 14.51
C ASN A 274 25.01 4.05 14.61
N HIS A 275 23.85 4.60 14.97
CA HIS A 275 22.57 3.89 14.79
C HIS A 275 22.26 3.74 13.29
N PRO A 276 21.82 2.57 12.80
CA PRO A 276 21.64 2.33 11.37
C PRO A 276 20.59 3.23 10.71
N MET A 277 19.62 3.74 11.47
CA MET A 277 18.63 4.73 11.04
C MET A 277 19.25 6.05 10.53
N GLY A 278 20.45 6.40 11.00
CA GLY A 278 21.19 7.58 10.55
C GLY A 278 21.95 7.39 9.23
N LYS A 279 21.75 6.26 8.53
CA LYS A 279 22.34 5.99 7.22
C LYS A 279 21.55 6.65 6.10
N PHE A 280 22.21 6.80 4.97
CA PHE A 280 21.62 7.28 3.72
C PHE A 280 21.40 6.07 2.81
N CYS A 281 20.17 5.57 2.81
CA CYS A 281 19.72 4.35 2.13
C CYS A 281 19.79 4.43 0.60
N TRP A 282 19.38 5.57 0.03
CA TRP A 282 19.35 5.83 -1.41
C TRP A 282 20.68 5.57 -2.13
N GLY A 283 21.78 6.09 -1.60
CA GLY A 283 23.01 6.25 -2.37
C GLY A 283 22.94 7.40 -3.38
N ASN A 284 24.08 7.74 -3.99
CA ASN A 284 24.21 8.69 -5.11
C ASN A 284 25.63 8.64 -5.69
N ALA A 285 25.90 9.43 -6.74
CA ALA A 285 27.22 9.52 -7.35
C ALA A 285 28.31 10.01 -6.38
N GLU A 286 27.97 10.77 -5.34
CA GLU A 286 28.96 11.18 -4.33
C GLU A 286 29.36 10.00 -3.42
N THR A 287 28.41 9.20 -2.92
CA THR A 287 28.70 8.04 -2.05
C THR A 287 29.24 6.83 -2.80
N LEU A 288 28.82 6.60 -4.05
CA LEU A 288 29.14 5.40 -4.82
C LEU A 288 30.25 5.60 -5.85
N LYS A 289 30.57 6.84 -6.28
CA LYS A 289 31.53 7.11 -7.38
C LYS A 289 32.59 8.17 -7.04
N HIS A 290 32.27 9.24 -6.31
CA HIS A 290 33.24 10.33 -6.06
C HIS A 290 34.04 10.16 -4.76
N GLU A 291 33.40 10.07 -3.59
CA GLU A 291 34.08 9.83 -2.31
C GLU A 291 34.91 8.51 -2.33
N PRO A 292 34.41 7.36 -2.84
CA PRO A 292 35.20 6.14 -2.93
C PRO A 292 36.45 6.29 -3.79
N LYS A 293 36.35 7.04 -4.90
CA LYS A 293 37.47 7.35 -5.81
C LYS A 293 38.50 8.29 -5.16
N ARG A 294 38.05 9.21 -4.30
CA ARG A 294 38.93 10.05 -3.45
C ARG A 294 39.64 9.22 -2.37
N GLN A 295 38.95 8.29 -1.73
CA GLN A 295 39.51 7.39 -0.69
C GLN A 295 40.28 6.17 -1.24
N LYS A 296 40.19 5.92 -2.55
CA LYS A 296 40.76 4.73 -3.25
C LYS A 296 40.09 3.40 -2.85
N ILE A 297 38.83 3.46 -2.45
CA ILE A 297 37.97 2.30 -2.23
C ILE A 297 37.63 1.69 -3.59
N ASN A 298 37.73 0.37 -3.71
CA ASN A 298 37.33 -0.36 -4.91
C ASN A 298 35.87 -0.82 -4.74
N VAL A 299 34.94 0.01 -5.21
CA VAL A 299 33.48 -0.19 -5.05
C VAL A 299 33.04 -1.54 -5.61
N TYR A 300 33.48 -1.92 -6.80
CA TYR A 300 33.20 -3.25 -7.37
C TYR A 300 33.63 -4.40 -6.44
N LYS A 301 34.82 -4.30 -5.82
CA LYS A 301 35.27 -5.31 -4.85
C LYS A 301 34.38 -5.35 -3.60
N ARG A 302 33.92 -4.19 -3.11
CA ARG A 302 33.01 -4.09 -1.94
C ARG A 302 31.62 -4.64 -2.28
N LEU A 303 31.11 -4.36 -3.48
CA LEU A 303 29.87 -4.91 -4.03
C LEU A 303 29.91 -6.45 -4.11
N ARG A 304 30.98 -7.01 -4.70
CA ARG A 304 31.23 -8.47 -4.75
C ARG A 304 31.52 -9.09 -3.37
N GLU A 305 31.83 -8.31 -2.34
CA GLU A 305 31.95 -8.75 -0.95
C GLU A 305 30.60 -8.73 -0.23
N PHE A 306 29.79 -7.68 -0.45
CA PHE A 306 28.44 -7.52 0.09
C PHE A 306 27.53 -8.66 -0.40
N TRP A 307 27.44 -8.89 -1.71
CA TRP A 307 26.66 -10.00 -2.28
C TRP A 307 27.07 -11.36 -1.68
N LYS A 308 28.38 -11.67 -1.58
CA LYS A 308 28.84 -12.93 -0.98
C LYS A 308 28.51 -13.08 0.51
N ARG A 309 28.38 -11.96 1.22
CA ARG A 309 28.05 -11.93 2.65
C ARG A 309 26.54 -12.01 2.88
N TYR A 310 25.72 -11.44 2.01
CA TYR A 310 24.31 -11.16 2.28
C TYR A 310 23.32 -11.82 1.32
N TYR A 311 23.69 -12.09 0.06
CA TYR A 311 22.83 -12.83 -0.87
C TYR A 311 23.09 -14.32 -0.64
N SER A 312 22.43 -14.87 0.38
CA SER A 312 22.61 -16.24 0.87
C SER A 312 21.25 -16.90 1.12
N ALA A 313 21.07 -18.10 0.58
CA ALA A 313 19.80 -18.82 0.53
C ALA A 313 19.03 -18.87 1.86
N HIS A 314 19.69 -19.04 3.00
CA HIS A 314 19.04 -19.13 4.31
C HIS A 314 18.62 -17.79 4.93
N TYR A 315 18.82 -16.66 4.25
CA TYR A 315 18.17 -15.38 4.57
C TYR A 315 16.98 -15.08 3.64
N MET A 316 16.71 -15.97 2.67
CA MET A 316 15.77 -15.72 1.58
C MET A 316 14.43 -16.43 1.81
N THR A 317 13.37 -15.71 1.45
CA THR A 317 11.99 -16.18 1.32
C THR A 317 11.54 -15.97 -0.11
N LEU A 318 10.80 -16.92 -0.68
CA LEU A 318 10.42 -16.94 -2.09
C LEU A 318 8.93 -17.29 -2.22
N ALA A 319 8.14 -16.44 -2.84
CA ALA A 319 6.77 -16.76 -3.26
C ALA A 319 6.74 -17.02 -4.77
N VAL A 320 5.98 -18.02 -5.21
CA VAL A 320 5.86 -18.39 -6.64
C VAL A 320 4.41 -18.73 -6.96
N GLN A 321 3.76 -17.91 -7.80
CA GLN A 321 2.37 -18.09 -8.22
C GLN A 321 2.26 -18.43 -9.71
N SER A 322 1.47 -19.45 -10.05
CA SER A 322 1.09 -19.76 -11.43
C SER A 322 -0.21 -20.57 -11.51
N LYS A 323 -0.72 -20.77 -12.74
CA LYS A 323 -1.77 -21.78 -13.04
C LYS A 323 -1.22 -23.23 -13.02
N GLU A 324 0.08 -23.42 -12.79
CA GLU A 324 0.70 -24.75 -12.68
C GLU A 324 0.38 -25.47 -11.36
N LYS A 325 0.48 -26.80 -11.37
CA LYS A 325 0.28 -27.64 -10.19
C LYS A 325 1.40 -27.44 -9.16
N LEU A 326 1.08 -27.63 -7.88
CA LEU A 326 2.05 -27.53 -6.78
C LEU A 326 3.29 -28.40 -6.97
N ASP A 327 3.13 -29.63 -7.49
CA ASP A 327 4.27 -30.54 -7.72
C ASP A 327 5.19 -30.03 -8.85
N THR A 328 4.61 -29.42 -9.88
CA THR A 328 5.35 -28.80 -11.00
C THR A 328 6.13 -27.58 -10.52
N LEU A 329 5.49 -26.71 -9.72
CA LEU A 329 6.16 -25.56 -9.08
C LEU A 329 7.28 -26.03 -8.14
N GLU A 330 7.05 -27.10 -7.38
CA GLU A 330 8.05 -27.68 -6.49
C GLU A 330 9.25 -28.25 -7.25
N GLU A 331 9.03 -28.97 -8.35
CA GLU A 331 10.10 -29.44 -9.23
C GLU A 331 10.94 -28.26 -9.73
N TRP A 332 10.31 -27.21 -10.26
CA TRP A 332 11.02 -26.07 -10.83
C TRP A 332 11.78 -25.29 -9.76
N VAL A 333 11.17 -25.00 -8.61
CA VAL A 333 11.85 -24.29 -7.51
C VAL A 333 13.01 -25.11 -6.94
N ARG A 334 12.86 -26.44 -6.81
CA ARG A 334 13.95 -27.32 -6.38
C ARG A 334 15.05 -27.44 -7.43
N GLU A 335 14.72 -27.47 -8.73
CA GLU A 335 15.70 -27.49 -9.82
C GLU A 335 16.51 -26.20 -9.87
N ILE A 336 15.83 -25.05 -9.76
CA ILE A 336 16.41 -23.71 -9.98
C ILE A 336 17.09 -23.19 -8.71
N PHE A 337 16.35 -22.98 -7.62
CA PHE A 337 16.80 -22.22 -6.45
C PHE A 337 17.68 -23.01 -5.48
N SER A 338 17.75 -24.34 -5.58
CA SER A 338 18.74 -25.15 -4.82
C SER A 338 20.19 -24.82 -5.20
N LYS A 339 20.41 -24.08 -6.30
CA LYS A 339 21.72 -23.59 -6.77
C LYS A 339 22.18 -22.32 -6.03
N VAL A 340 21.28 -21.59 -5.35
CA VAL A 340 21.60 -20.36 -4.60
C VAL A 340 22.57 -20.71 -3.46
N PRO A 341 23.68 -19.97 -3.28
CA PRO A 341 24.69 -20.31 -2.28
C PRO A 341 24.16 -20.11 -0.85
N ASN A 342 24.60 -20.98 0.07
CA ASN A 342 24.50 -20.77 1.52
C ASN A 342 25.91 -20.54 2.07
N ASN A 343 26.13 -19.41 2.75
CA ASN A 343 27.45 -19.04 3.29
C ASN A 343 27.70 -19.46 4.75
N GLY A 344 26.70 -20.06 5.42
CA GLY A 344 26.79 -20.59 6.79
C GLY A 344 26.89 -19.55 7.91
N GLN A 345 26.75 -18.26 7.62
CA GLN A 345 26.88 -17.17 8.61
C GLN A 345 25.51 -16.78 9.18
N PRO A 346 25.41 -16.21 10.40
CA PRO A 346 24.16 -15.62 10.88
C PRO A 346 23.75 -14.43 10.00
N GLN A 347 22.44 -14.20 9.90
CA GLN A 347 21.84 -12.99 9.35
C GLN A 347 22.31 -11.75 10.16
N PRO A 348 22.30 -10.53 9.61
CA PRO A 348 22.31 -9.32 10.41
C PRO A 348 21.26 -9.38 11.52
N ASN A 349 21.57 -8.77 12.67
CA ASN A 349 20.60 -8.55 13.73
C ASN A 349 20.91 -7.19 14.36
N PHE A 350 19.90 -6.33 14.44
CA PHE A 350 20.01 -5.00 15.03
C PHE A 350 19.23 -4.88 16.34
N SER A 351 18.56 -5.94 16.80
CA SER A 351 17.64 -5.97 17.97
C SER A 351 18.27 -5.65 19.35
N GLU A 352 19.55 -5.30 19.42
CA GLU A 352 20.20 -4.75 20.62
C GLU A 352 20.18 -3.21 20.64
N LEU A 353 19.87 -2.55 19.51
CA LEU A 353 19.95 -1.10 19.28
C LEU A 353 18.62 -0.37 19.57
N VAL A 354 17.91 -0.78 20.62
CA VAL A 354 16.51 -0.39 20.91
C VAL A 354 16.30 1.00 21.51
N ASP A 355 17.24 1.92 21.30
CA ASP A 355 17.20 3.31 21.78
C ASP A 355 17.79 4.26 20.71
N PRO A 356 17.05 4.54 19.61
CA PRO A 356 17.57 5.28 18.46
C PRO A 356 17.88 6.75 18.74
N PHE A 357 17.29 7.38 19.76
CA PHE A 357 17.33 8.83 19.96
C PHE A 357 17.75 9.26 21.36
N ASP A 358 18.41 10.42 21.48
CA ASP A 358 18.58 11.08 22.78
C ASP A 358 17.35 11.90 23.13
N THR A 359 16.49 11.42 24.04
CA THR A 359 15.16 12.02 24.30
C THR A 359 15.18 13.55 24.55
N PRO A 360 16.13 14.13 25.32
CA PRO A 360 16.18 15.58 25.53
C PRO A 360 16.57 16.41 24.29
N ALA A 361 17.21 15.80 23.29
CA ALA A 361 17.49 16.40 21.98
C ALA A 361 16.35 16.12 20.97
N PHE A 362 15.69 14.96 21.08
CA PHE A 362 14.53 14.59 20.27
C PHE A 362 13.27 15.42 20.61
N ASN A 363 13.02 15.66 21.90
CA ASN A 363 11.90 16.46 22.41
C ASN A 363 12.16 17.97 22.20
N LYS A 364 11.91 18.42 20.97
CA LYS A 364 12.12 19.79 20.46
C LYS A 364 11.03 20.16 19.45
N LEU A 365 10.96 21.43 19.13
CA LEU A 365 10.26 21.94 17.95
C LEU A 365 11.26 22.11 16.79
N TYR A 366 11.02 21.40 15.71
CA TYR A 366 11.74 21.48 14.44
C TYR A 366 10.90 22.30 13.47
N ARG A 367 11.38 23.50 13.09
CA ARG A 367 10.79 24.28 11.99
C ARG A 367 11.44 23.85 10.69
N VAL A 368 10.64 23.50 9.70
CA VAL A 368 11.12 22.94 8.43
C VAL A 368 10.57 23.75 7.25
N VAL A 369 11.39 23.98 6.23
CA VAL A 369 10.96 24.60 4.97
C VAL A 369 10.63 23.50 3.95
N PRO A 370 9.34 23.25 3.65
CA PRO A 370 8.92 22.30 2.63
C PRO A 370 9.21 22.82 1.21
N VAL A 371 9.14 21.93 0.22
CA VAL A 371 9.12 22.23 -1.21
C VAL A 371 7.71 22.60 -1.66
N ARG A 372 6.70 21.87 -1.18
CA ARG A 372 5.28 22.16 -1.42
C ARG A 372 4.82 23.35 -0.57
N LYS A 373 3.84 24.11 -1.07
CA LYS A 373 3.30 25.31 -0.38
C LYS A 373 2.19 24.94 0.61
N VAL A 374 2.53 24.10 1.58
CA VAL A 374 1.63 23.54 2.59
C VAL A 374 2.04 23.95 4.00
N HIS A 375 1.08 23.98 4.91
CA HIS A 375 1.34 24.06 6.35
C HIS A 375 1.02 22.69 6.96
N ALA A 376 2.00 22.04 7.58
CA ALA A 376 1.78 20.73 8.19
C ALA A 376 2.48 20.63 9.55
N LEU A 377 1.88 19.86 10.45
CA LEU A 377 2.39 19.56 11.79
C LEU A 377 2.44 18.04 11.96
N THR A 378 3.64 17.49 12.11
CA THR A 378 3.84 16.08 12.46
C THR A 378 4.35 15.97 13.90
N ILE A 379 3.60 15.24 14.73
CA ILE A 379 3.96 14.92 16.11
C ILE A 379 4.42 13.46 16.14
N THR A 380 5.66 13.19 16.53
CA THR A 380 6.28 11.86 16.38
C THR A 380 6.80 11.31 17.70
N TRP A 381 6.63 10.01 17.92
CA TRP A 381 7.20 9.25 19.03
C TRP A 381 8.02 8.08 18.50
N ALA A 382 9.14 7.79 19.16
CA ALA A 382 9.87 6.54 18.99
C ALA A 382 9.50 5.57 20.13
N LEU A 383 9.10 4.36 19.77
CA LEU A 383 8.72 3.28 20.67
C LEU A 383 9.68 2.08 20.47
N PRO A 384 9.83 1.18 21.46
CA PRO A 384 10.51 -0.09 21.23
C PRO A 384 9.78 -0.93 20.17
N PRO A 385 10.43 -1.88 19.48
CA PRO A 385 9.83 -2.68 18.40
C PRO A 385 8.48 -3.30 18.76
N GLN A 386 7.45 -3.06 17.94
CA GLN A 386 6.08 -3.54 18.15
C GLN A 386 5.73 -4.79 17.34
N GLU A 387 6.52 -5.18 16.33
CA GLU A 387 6.31 -6.34 15.44
C GLU A 387 5.85 -7.62 16.19
N LYS A 388 6.52 -7.95 17.29
CA LYS A 388 6.21 -9.08 18.19
C LYS A 388 4.79 -9.07 18.80
N HIS A 389 4.03 -8.01 18.59
CA HIS A 389 2.66 -7.81 19.01
C HIS A 389 1.67 -7.78 17.83
N TYR A 390 2.06 -8.22 16.62
CA TYR A 390 1.17 -8.30 15.44
C TYR A 390 -0.17 -9.01 15.73
N ARG A 391 -0.20 -10.02 16.61
CA ARG A 391 -1.45 -10.69 17.01
C ARG A 391 -2.47 -9.79 17.74
N VAL A 392 -2.02 -8.63 18.23
CA VAL A 392 -2.79 -7.61 18.95
C VAL A 392 -2.87 -6.28 18.17
N LYS A 393 -1.99 -6.05 17.20
CA LYS A 393 -1.77 -4.77 16.46
C LYS A 393 -1.99 -3.51 17.32
N PRO A 394 -1.19 -3.28 18.38
CA PRO A 394 -1.44 -2.19 19.33
C PRO A 394 -1.31 -0.80 18.70
N LEU A 395 -0.44 -0.61 17.70
CA LEU A 395 -0.32 0.67 16.98
C LEU A 395 -1.52 0.92 16.07
N HIS A 396 -1.98 -0.08 15.30
CA HIS A 396 -3.19 -0.01 14.49
C HIS A 396 -4.43 0.35 15.34
N TYR A 397 -4.63 -0.29 16.50
CA TYR A 397 -5.75 0.07 17.40
C TYR A 397 -5.69 1.55 17.87
N ILE A 398 -4.49 2.08 18.13
CA ILE A 398 -4.30 3.47 18.56
C ILE A 398 -4.44 4.43 17.36
N SER A 399 -3.93 4.05 16.19
CA SER A 399 -4.08 4.73 14.90
C SER A 399 -5.55 4.95 14.57
N TRP A 400 -6.36 3.89 14.56
CA TRP A 400 -7.80 3.90 14.31
C TRP A 400 -8.57 4.93 15.15
N LEU A 401 -8.17 5.13 16.41
CA LEU A 401 -8.82 6.09 17.31
C LEU A 401 -8.33 7.52 17.11
N ILE A 402 -7.06 7.71 16.74
CA ILE A 402 -6.46 9.03 16.58
C ILE A 402 -6.77 9.62 15.19
N GLY A 403 -6.72 8.81 14.14
CA GLY A 403 -7.08 9.14 12.77
C GLY A 403 -8.59 9.15 12.49
N HIS A 404 -9.43 8.71 13.43
CA HIS A 404 -10.89 8.71 13.28
C HIS A 404 -11.40 10.09 12.83
N GLU A 405 -12.10 10.22 11.71
CA GLU A 405 -12.61 11.55 11.29
C GLU A 405 -13.96 11.89 11.93
N GLY A 406 -14.83 10.90 12.12
CA GLY A 406 -16.19 11.07 12.65
C GLY A 406 -16.29 11.72 14.06
N THR A 407 -17.49 12.18 14.42
CA THR A 407 -17.76 13.06 15.56
C THR A 407 -17.16 12.62 16.90
N GLY A 408 -16.54 13.58 17.60
CA GLY A 408 -15.82 13.38 18.86
C GLY A 408 -14.30 13.24 18.68
N SER A 409 -13.84 13.17 17.43
CA SER A 409 -12.43 13.08 17.07
C SER A 409 -11.63 14.37 17.22
N ILE A 410 -10.30 14.24 17.12
CA ILE A 410 -9.39 15.37 16.97
C ILE A 410 -9.76 16.18 15.71
N LEU A 411 -9.95 15.51 14.57
CA LEU A 411 -10.14 16.19 13.29
C LEU A 411 -11.49 16.89 13.16
N SER A 412 -12.58 16.29 13.65
CA SER A 412 -13.90 16.95 13.76
C SER A 412 -13.77 18.27 14.53
N LEU A 413 -13.07 18.26 15.68
CA LEU A 413 -12.85 19.46 16.48
C LEU A 413 -11.91 20.49 15.81
N LEU A 414 -10.94 20.06 15.00
CA LEU A 414 -10.05 20.96 14.24
C LEU A 414 -10.73 21.56 13.00
N ARG A 415 -11.46 20.77 12.21
CA ARG A 415 -12.28 21.24 11.07
C ARG A 415 -13.34 22.24 11.56
N LYS A 416 -14.02 21.96 12.68
CA LYS A 416 -14.96 22.87 13.36
C LYS A 416 -14.34 24.20 13.82
N LYS A 417 -13.02 24.26 13.98
CA LYS A 417 -12.26 25.50 14.28
C LYS A 417 -11.61 26.12 13.04
N CYS A 418 -11.79 25.53 11.85
CA CYS A 418 -11.08 25.88 10.62
C CYS A 418 -9.54 25.84 10.80
N TRP A 419 -9.01 24.93 11.62
CA TRP A 419 -7.57 24.80 11.93
C TRP A 419 -6.85 23.69 11.15
N ALA A 420 -7.55 22.65 10.71
CA ALA A 420 -6.98 21.57 9.92
C ALA A 420 -7.94 21.11 8.81
N LEU A 421 -7.37 20.53 7.76
CA LEU A 421 -8.08 19.94 6.63
C LEU A 421 -8.17 18.41 6.78
N ALA A 422 -7.04 17.77 7.06
CA ALA A 422 -6.89 16.32 7.25
C ALA A 422 -5.99 15.98 8.45
N LEU A 423 -6.05 14.74 8.93
CA LEU A 423 -5.21 14.22 10.02
C LEU A 423 -4.98 12.72 9.85
N PHE A 424 -3.71 12.32 9.87
CA PHE A 424 -3.27 10.93 9.78
C PHE A 424 -2.52 10.56 11.05
N GLY A 425 -2.99 9.55 11.78
CA GLY A 425 -2.37 9.08 13.00
C GLY A 425 -2.03 7.61 12.88
N GLY A 426 -0.75 7.22 12.92
CA GLY A 426 -0.35 5.83 12.70
C GLY A 426 1.15 5.57 12.57
N ASN A 427 1.44 4.43 11.97
CA ASN A 427 2.76 3.91 11.58
C ASN A 427 2.59 3.43 10.13
N SER A 428 3.54 3.73 9.24
CA SER A 428 3.44 3.36 7.81
C SER A 428 3.80 1.90 7.51
N GLU A 429 4.09 1.10 8.53
CA GLU A 429 4.59 -0.29 8.51
C GLU A 429 5.86 -0.58 7.67
N THR A 430 6.35 0.39 6.87
CA THR A 430 7.66 0.42 6.19
C THR A 430 8.82 0.12 7.15
N GLY A 431 9.94 -0.45 6.68
CA GLY A 431 11.10 -0.73 7.53
C GLY A 431 11.79 0.49 8.11
N PHE A 432 11.55 1.71 7.60
CA PHE A 432 11.95 2.93 8.31
C PHE A 432 11.08 3.16 9.55
N ASP A 433 9.77 2.94 9.47
CA ASP A 433 8.81 3.17 10.56
C ASP A 433 8.69 1.97 11.52
N GLN A 434 8.96 0.74 11.09
CA GLN A 434 8.82 -0.49 11.89
C GLN A 434 9.91 -1.52 11.52
N ASN A 435 10.82 -1.77 12.47
CA ASN A 435 11.94 -2.70 12.29
C ASN A 435 12.40 -3.32 13.62
N THR A 436 13.43 -4.19 13.58
CA THR A 436 13.94 -4.85 14.80
C THR A 436 14.56 -3.89 15.83
N THR A 437 14.78 -2.62 15.49
CA THR A 437 15.38 -1.61 16.40
C THR A 437 14.35 -0.69 17.06
N TYR A 438 13.30 -0.26 16.37
CA TYR A 438 12.23 0.58 16.96
C TYR A 438 10.92 0.48 16.16
N SER A 439 9.87 1.13 16.66
CA SER A 439 8.69 1.46 15.87
C SER A 439 8.32 2.94 16.09
N ILE A 440 8.03 3.65 15.02
CA ILE A 440 7.58 5.05 15.04
C ILE A 440 6.06 5.07 15.24
N PHE A 441 5.55 6.08 15.95
CA PHE A 441 4.15 6.47 15.83
C PHE A 441 4.09 7.95 15.54
N SER A 442 3.32 8.36 14.54
CA SER A 442 3.20 9.77 14.14
C SER A 442 1.73 10.22 14.11
N VAL A 443 1.53 11.52 14.27
CA VAL A 443 0.26 12.21 14.00
C VAL A 443 0.59 13.41 13.13
N SER A 444 0.33 13.27 11.83
CA SER A 444 0.48 14.33 10.82
C SER A 444 -0.85 15.05 10.61
N ILE A 445 -0.82 16.37 10.59
CA ILE A 445 -1.99 17.24 10.50
C ILE A 445 -1.72 18.31 9.44
N THR A 446 -2.51 18.32 8.37
CA THR A 446 -2.45 19.37 7.35
C THR A 446 -3.29 20.57 7.79
N LEU A 447 -2.61 21.70 8.01
CA LEU A 447 -3.12 22.88 8.70
C LEU A 447 -3.62 23.94 7.71
N THR A 448 -4.58 24.73 8.18
CA THR A 448 -4.89 26.02 7.57
C THR A 448 -3.92 27.11 8.04
N ASP A 449 -3.93 28.27 7.39
CA ASP A 449 -3.21 29.47 7.82
C ASP A 449 -3.51 29.81 9.30
N GLU A 450 -4.77 29.69 9.76
CA GLU A 450 -5.14 29.92 11.17
C GLU A 450 -4.62 28.81 12.09
N GLY A 451 -4.69 27.54 11.65
CA GLY A 451 -4.16 26.40 12.39
C GLY A 451 -2.65 26.47 12.58
N PHE A 452 -1.92 26.94 11.56
CA PHE A 452 -0.49 27.21 11.63
C PHE A 452 -0.15 28.29 12.67
N GLN A 453 -0.89 29.42 12.68
CA GLN A 453 -0.72 30.47 13.70
C GLN A 453 -1.13 30.00 15.12
N ASN A 454 -1.90 28.93 15.25
CA ASN A 454 -2.35 28.31 16.51
C ASN A 454 -1.78 26.89 16.75
N PHE A 455 -0.63 26.54 16.14
CA PHE A 455 -0.18 25.14 16.12
C PHE A 455 0.04 24.52 17.51
N TYR A 456 0.44 25.29 18.52
CA TYR A 456 0.54 24.79 19.90
C TYR A 456 -0.81 24.38 20.50
N GLN A 457 -1.89 25.07 20.14
CA GLN A 457 -3.26 24.73 20.52
C GLN A 457 -3.70 23.45 19.81
N VAL A 458 -3.30 23.24 18.55
CA VAL A 458 -3.51 21.98 17.81
C VAL A 458 -2.79 20.82 18.50
N VAL A 459 -1.49 20.96 18.82
CA VAL A 459 -0.71 19.96 19.60
C VAL A 459 -1.40 19.67 20.94
N HIS A 460 -1.94 20.68 21.62
CA HIS A 460 -2.63 20.49 22.89
C HIS A 460 -3.94 19.68 22.76
N LEU A 461 -4.70 19.83 21.66
CA LEU A 461 -5.88 19.00 21.39
C LEU A 461 -5.50 17.53 21.17
N VAL A 462 -4.40 17.26 20.45
CA VAL A 462 -3.86 15.89 20.30
C VAL A 462 -3.50 15.29 21.67
N PHE A 463 -2.77 16.04 22.52
CA PHE A 463 -2.43 15.56 23.87
C PHE A 463 -3.64 15.44 24.80
N GLN A 464 -4.71 16.22 24.61
CA GLN A 464 -5.99 15.98 25.29
C GLN A 464 -6.63 14.67 24.85
N TYR A 465 -6.64 14.36 23.55
CA TYR A 465 -7.16 13.08 23.06
C TYR A 465 -6.33 11.90 23.58
N MET A 466 -5.01 11.97 23.52
CA MET A 466 -4.12 10.93 24.07
C MET A 466 -4.31 10.73 25.58
N LYS A 467 -4.41 11.81 26.36
CA LYS A 467 -4.69 11.72 27.80
C LYS A 467 -6.08 11.14 28.08
N MET A 468 -7.08 11.44 27.25
CA MET A 468 -8.40 10.81 27.32
C MET A 468 -8.30 9.30 27.07
N LEU A 469 -7.64 8.86 26.00
CA LEU A 469 -7.44 7.43 25.72
C LEU A 469 -6.69 6.74 26.87
N GLN A 470 -5.63 7.35 27.40
CA GLN A 470 -4.87 6.84 28.55
C GLN A 470 -5.71 6.74 29.83
N THR A 471 -6.71 7.61 30.00
CA THR A 471 -7.62 7.62 31.16
C THR A 471 -8.76 6.60 31.04
N LEU A 472 -9.30 6.41 29.83
CA LEU A 472 -10.38 5.46 29.55
C LEU A 472 -9.89 4.01 29.38
N GLY A 473 -8.66 3.85 28.90
CA GLY A 473 -8.06 2.56 28.56
C GLY A 473 -8.61 1.93 27.27
N PRO A 474 -8.03 0.81 26.81
CA PRO A 474 -8.46 0.10 25.61
C PRO A 474 -9.88 -0.47 25.76
N GLN A 475 -10.70 -0.34 24.72
CA GLN A 475 -12.09 -0.73 24.71
C GLN A 475 -12.29 -2.00 23.88
N GLN A 476 -12.72 -3.08 24.53
CA GLN A 476 -12.96 -4.37 23.88
C GLN A 476 -13.94 -4.24 22.70
N ARG A 477 -15.00 -3.44 22.83
CA ARG A 477 -15.96 -3.18 21.73
C ARG A 477 -15.26 -2.72 20.46
N ILE A 478 -14.38 -1.71 20.56
CA ILE A 478 -13.74 -1.08 19.41
C ILE A 478 -12.75 -2.06 18.77
N TYR A 479 -11.99 -2.79 19.58
CA TYR A 479 -11.12 -3.86 19.10
C TYR A 479 -11.92 -4.94 18.35
N GLU A 480 -13.06 -5.37 18.90
CA GLU A 480 -13.96 -6.32 18.26
C GLU A 480 -14.71 -5.74 17.05
N GLU A 481 -14.74 -4.43 16.83
CA GLU A 481 -15.29 -3.82 15.62
C GLU A 481 -14.26 -3.84 14.50
N ILE A 482 -13.03 -3.38 14.77
CA ILE A 482 -11.87 -3.48 13.87
C ILE A 482 -11.66 -4.94 13.43
N GLN A 483 -11.56 -5.85 14.40
CA GLN A 483 -11.39 -7.29 14.14
C GLN A 483 -12.48 -7.89 13.25
N LYS A 484 -13.72 -7.37 13.30
CA LYS A 484 -14.80 -7.82 12.40
C LYS A 484 -14.65 -7.23 11.01
N ILE A 485 -14.21 -5.99 10.88
CA ILE A 485 -13.97 -5.33 9.59
C ILE A 485 -12.86 -6.07 8.83
N GLU A 486 -11.68 -6.24 9.44
CA GLU A 486 -10.55 -6.99 8.87
C GLU A 486 -10.92 -8.44 8.53
N ALA A 487 -11.60 -9.15 9.44
CA ALA A 487 -12.00 -10.53 9.20
C ALA A 487 -13.08 -10.68 8.10
N ASN A 488 -13.96 -9.69 7.92
CA ASN A 488 -14.93 -9.66 6.82
C ASN A 488 -14.21 -9.39 5.49
N GLU A 489 -13.28 -8.45 5.49
CA GLU A 489 -12.49 -8.09 4.31
C GLU A 489 -11.66 -9.27 3.82
N PHE A 490 -10.82 -9.87 4.67
CA PHE A 490 -10.07 -11.08 4.35
C PHE A 490 -10.96 -12.23 3.84
N HIS A 491 -12.12 -12.45 4.46
CA HIS A 491 -13.04 -13.52 4.04
C HIS A 491 -13.65 -13.28 2.64
N TYR A 492 -13.80 -12.03 2.22
CA TYR A 492 -14.37 -11.64 0.93
C TYR A 492 -13.40 -10.78 0.10
N GLN A 493 -12.10 -11.06 0.27
CA GLN A 493 -11.01 -10.41 -0.45
C GLN A 493 -11.17 -10.68 -1.95
N GLU A 494 -10.96 -9.64 -2.76
CA GLU A 494 -10.95 -9.79 -4.21
C GLU A 494 -9.57 -10.31 -4.66
N GLN A 495 -9.44 -10.78 -5.90
CA GLN A 495 -8.17 -11.33 -6.35
C GLN A 495 -7.21 -10.20 -6.73
N THR A 496 -6.29 -9.89 -5.80
CA THR A 496 -5.07 -9.08 -5.97
C THR A 496 -4.28 -9.49 -7.21
N ASP A 497 -3.47 -8.59 -7.78
CA ASP A 497 -2.63 -8.94 -8.91
C ASP A 497 -1.61 -10.03 -8.52
N PRO A 498 -1.26 -10.96 -9.45
CA PRO A 498 -0.19 -11.90 -9.22
C PRO A 498 1.13 -11.34 -8.70
N ILE A 499 1.57 -10.15 -9.12
CA ILE A 499 2.88 -9.60 -8.73
C ILE A 499 2.87 -9.06 -7.29
N GLU A 500 1.91 -8.19 -6.97
CA GLU A 500 1.62 -7.66 -5.63
C GLU A 500 1.52 -8.82 -4.61
N TYR A 501 0.72 -9.84 -4.94
CA TYR A 501 0.44 -10.95 -4.02
C TYR A 501 1.63 -11.90 -3.78
N VAL A 502 2.66 -11.92 -4.63
CA VAL A 502 3.89 -12.67 -4.29
C VAL A 502 4.86 -11.83 -3.48
N GLU A 503 4.87 -10.51 -3.67
CA GLU A 503 5.68 -9.57 -2.89
C GLU A 503 5.27 -9.56 -1.41
N ASP A 504 4.00 -9.26 -1.10
CA ASP A 504 3.41 -9.30 0.25
C ASP A 504 3.81 -10.59 0.98
N ILE A 505 3.60 -11.72 0.32
CA ILE A 505 3.78 -13.04 0.89
C ILE A 505 5.26 -13.37 1.09
N CYS A 506 6.16 -12.95 0.20
CA CYS A 506 7.59 -13.19 0.39
C CYS A 506 8.15 -12.34 1.54
N GLU A 507 7.62 -11.14 1.79
CA GLU A 507 7.96 -10.31 2.95
C GLU A 507 7.35 -10.85 4.26
N ASN A 508 6.05 -11.18 4.27
CA ASN A 508 5.35 -11.81 5.39
C ASN A 508 6.07 -13.08 5.90
N MET A 509 6.70 -13.84 5.00
CA MET A 509 7.52 -14.99 5.36
C MET A 509 8.78 -14.65 6.19
N GLN A 510 9.24 -13.40 6.19
CA GLN A 510 10.31 -12.92 7.08
C GLN A 510 9.77 -12.48 8.45
N LEU A 511 8.56 -11.90 8.48
CA LEU A 511 7.96 -11.25 9.67
C LEU A 511 7.17 -12.22 10.57
N PHE A 512 6.44 -13.16 9.98
CA PHE A 512 5.41 -13.96 10.67
C PHE A 512 5.76 -15.46 10.76
N PRO A 513 5.09 -16.25 11.64
CA PRO A 513 5.19 -17.71 11.62
C PRO A 513 4.35 -18.30 10.47
N LYS A 514 4.57 -19.59 10.15
CA LYS A 514 3.99 -20.27 8.98
C LYS A 514 2.46 -20.19 8.94
N GLU A 515 1.83 -20.38 10.09
CA GLU A 515 0.39 -20.35 10.27
C GLU A 515 -0.26 -19.00 9.92
N ASP A 516 0.49 -17.90 10.03
CA ASP A 516 -0.02 -16.53 9.81
C ASP A 516 0.54 -15.86 8.54
N TYR A 517 1.24 -16.57 7.64
CA TYR A 517 1.85 -15.98 6.43
C TYR A 517 0.89 -15.22 5.50
N LEU A 518 -0.40 -15.57 5.50
CA LEU A 518 -1.43 -14.90 4.70
C LEU A 518 -2.36 -14.01 5.57
N THR A 519 -2.01 -13.75 6.83
CA THR A 519 -2.93 -13.11 7.81
C THR A 519 -2.29 -12.26 8.92
N GLY A 520 -0.96 -12.28 9.14
CA GLY A 520 -0.30 -11.54 10.23
C GLY A 520 -0.22 -10.02 10.01
N ASP A 521 -0.23 -9.63 8.74
CA ASP A 521 -0.35 -8.31 8.13
C ASP A 521 -1.74 -7.69 8.31
N GLN A 522 -2.81 -8.45 8.08
CA GLN A 522 -4.19 -7.94 8.17
C GLN A 522 -4.86 -8.24 9.52
N LEU A 523 -4.93 -9.51 9.93
CA LEU A 523 -5.88 -9.92 10.96
C LEU A 523 -5.48 -9.51 12.39
N MET A 524 -6.49 -9.05 13.14
CA MET A 524 -6.42 -8.93 14.59
C MET A 524 -6.83 -10.26 15.25
N PHE A 525 -6.00 -10.83 16.14
CA PHE A 525 -6.25 -12.17 16.69
C PHE A 525 -6.73 -12.16 18.16
N GLU A 526 -6.17 -11.31 19.02
CA GLU A 526 -6.43 -11.38 20.48
C GLU A 526 -6.41 -10.01 21.19
N PHE A 527 -7.53 -9.64 21.82
CA PHE A 527 -7.62 -8.42 22.63
C PHE A 527 -6.80 -8.53 23.93
N LYS A 528 -5.64 -7.87 23.97
CA LYS A 528 -4.77 -7.74 25.16
C LYS A 528 -4.68 -6.28 25.60
N PRO A 529 -5.58 -5.79 26.47
CA PRO A 529 -5.59 -4.39 26.89
C PRO A 529 -4.29 -3.96 27.58
N GLU A 530 -3.56 -4.86 28.22
CA GLU A 530 -2.25 -4.59 28.82
C GLU A 530 -1.16 -4.25 27.77
N VAL A 531 -1.21 -4.84 26.58
CA VAL A 531 -0.27 -4.56 25.47
C VAL A 531 -0.60 -3.21 24.83
N ILE A 532 -1.88 -2.97 24.55
CA ILE A 532 -2.36 -1.69 23.98
C ILE A 532 -2.09 -0.54 24.97
N SER A 533 -2.36 -0.75 26.26
CA SER A 533 -2.05 0.24 27.31
C SER A 533 -0.55 0.51 27.44
N ALA A 534 0.30 -0.49 27.26
CA ALA A 534 1.75 -0.31 27.31
C ALA A 534 2.23 0.61 26.16
N ALA A 535 1.80 0.34 24.91
CA ALA A 535 2.12 1.21 23.78
C ALA A 535 1.56 2.64 23.97
N LEU A 536 0.28 2.76 24.34
CA LEU A 536 -0.39 4.05 24.58
C LEU A 536 0.26 4.87 25.72
N SER A 537 0.88 4.22 26.71
CA SER A 537 1.62 4.88 27.80
C SER A 537 2.98 5.47 27.39
N LEU A 538 3.45 5.18 26.18
CA LEU A 538 4.67 5.78 25.61
C LEU A 538 4.37 7.07 24.84
N LEU A 539 3.11 7.31 24.45
CA LEU A 539 2.67 8.49 23.72
C LEU A 539 2.46 9.67 24.68
N THR A 540 3.57 10.26 25.13
CA THR A 540 3.58 11.34 26.13
C THR A 540 4.27 12.62 25.61
N PRO A 541 3.90 13.82 26.11
CA PRO A 541 4.44 15.10 25.60
C PRO A 541 5.95 15.32 25.81
N ASP A 542 6.54 14.67 26.81
CA ASP A 542 7.98 14.69 27.13
C ASP A 542 8.82 13.80 26.19
N LYS A 543 8.16 12.98 25.36
CA LYS A 543 8.79 12.11 24.36
C LYS A 543 8.47 12.49 22.91
N ALA A 544 7.54 13.42 22.71
CA ALA A 544 7.12 13.85 21.39
C ALA A 544 8.18 14.72 20.70
N ASN A 545 8.45 14.46 19.43
CA ASN A 545 9.12 15.37 18.51
C ASN A 545 8.05 16.15 17.74
N LEU A 546 8.21 17.48 17.60
CA LEU A 546 7.27 18.34 16.88
C LEU A 546 7.94 18.87 15.61
N MET A 547 7.52 18.42 14.43
CA MET A 547 7.97 18.95 13.14
C MET A 547 6.89 19.85 12.54
N LEU A 548 7.20 21.13 12.33
CA LEU A 548 6.29 22.14 11.77
C LEU A 548 6.83 22.59 10.41
N LEU A 549 6.17 22.14 9.34
CA LEU A 549 6.50 22.45 7.96
C LEU A 549 5.74 23.70 7.54
N SER A 550 6.45 24.72 7.07
CA SER A 550 5.83 25.95 6.54
C SER A 550 6.77 26.76 5.64
N PRO A 551 6.31 27.23 4.47
CA PRO A 551 7.05 28.20 3.65
C PRO A 551 7.39 29.50 4.39
N GLU A 552 6.63 29.89 5.43
CA GLU A 552 6.95 31.08 6.24
C GLU A 552 8.33 30.97 6.95
N HIS A 553 8.88 29.76 7.09
CA HIS A 553 10.18 29.53 7.72
C HIS A 553 11.38 29.76 6.76
N GLU A 554 11.13 30.06 5.47
CA GLU A 554 12.18 30.42 4.53
C GLU A 554 12.99 31.65 5.01
N GLY A 555 14.31 31.55 4.94
CA GLY A 555 15.24 32.59 5.44
C GLY A 555 15.34 32.71 6.97
N GLN A 556 14.51 31.98 7.73
CA GLN A 556 14.60 31.90 9.20
C GLN A 556 15.41 30.69 9.66
N CYS A 557 15.29 29.57 8.95
CA CYS A 557 16.03 28.35 9.21
C CYS A 557 17.54 28.51 8.97
N CYS A 558 18.36 28.04 9.91
CA CYS A 558 19.82 28.21 9.90
C CYS A 558 20.62 26.91 9.78
N LEU A 559 19.95 25.76 9.92
CA LEU A 559 20.52 24.43 9.73
C LEU A 559 20.07 23.85 8.38
N ARG A 560 20.85 22.89 7.87
CA ARG A 560 20.55 22.19 6.64
C ARG A 560 20.89 20.72 6.79
N GLU A 561 19.93 19.86 6.48
CA GLU A 561 20.16 18.41 6.30
C GLU A 561 21.22 18.21 5.21
N LYS A 562 22.06 17.18 5.34
CA LYS A 562 23.25 16.96 4.51
C LYS A 562 22.94 16.60 3.06
N TRP A 563 21.96 15.73 2.83
CA TRP A 563 21.72 15.07 1.55
C TRP A 563 20.67 15.81 0.72
N PHE A 564 19.39 15.69 1.09
CA PHE A 564 18.24 16.36 0.47
C PHE A 564 18.29 17.88 0.67
N GLY A 565 19.12 18.35 1.61
CA GLY A 565 19.38 19.78 1.78
C GLY A 565 18.21 20.50 2.44
N THR A 566 17.36 19.77 3.19
CA THR A 566 16.20 20.28 3.93
C THR A 566 16.63 21.39 4.88
N GLN A 567 16.03 22.59 4.74
CA GLN A 567 16.35 23.72 5.60
C GLN A 567 15.50 23.65 6.87
N TYR A 568 16.13 23.79 8.04
CA TYR A 568 15.43 23.70 9.32
C TYR A 568 16.04 24.56 10.44
N SER A 569 15.32 24.70 11.55
CA SER A 569 15.86 25.18 12.84
C SER A 569 15.27 24.35 13.99
N ILE A 570 15.99 24.32 15.12
CA ILE A 570 15.61 23.60 16.33
C ILE A 570 15.35 24.61 17.45
N GLU A 571 14.20 24.49 18.09
CA GLU A 571 13.77 25.30 19.23
C GLU A 571 13.40 24.39 20.41
N ASP A 572 13.68 24.84 21.65
CA ASP A 572 13.02 24.27 22.82
C ASP A 572 11.52 24.56 22.76
N VAL A 573 10.71 23.57 23.14
CA VAL A 573 9.25 23.73 23.32
C VAL A 573 9.02 24.91 24.27
N GLN A 574 8.13 25.83 23.87
CA GLN A 574 7.83 27.02 24.67
C GLN A 574 7.45 26.64 26.10
N LYS A 575 8.11 27.28 27.06
CA LYS A 575 8.05 26.91 28.47
C LYS A 575 6.62 26.82 29.04
N GLU A 576 5.72 27.72 28.64
CA GLU A 576 4.30 27.69 29.06
C GLU A 576 3.61 26.39 28.65
N TRP A 577 3.85 25.91 27.43
CA TRP A 577 3.32 24.65 26.93
C TRP A 577 3.98 23.45 27.60
N THR A 578 5.28 23.50 27.86
CA THR A 578 5.98 22.45 28.63
C THR A 578 5.43 22.33 30.06
N GLU A 579 5.22 23.45 30.77
CA GLU A 579 4.63 23.46 32.13
C GLU A 579 3.15 23.04 32.10
N ARG A 580 2.40 23.35 31.02
CA ARG A 580 1.01 22.94 30.83
C ARG A 580 0.88 21.44 30.55
N TRP A 581 1.73 20.87 29.71
CA TRP A 581 1.69 19.46 29.30
C TRP A 581 2.30 18.50 30.31
N THR A 582 3.23 18.97 31.15
CA THR A 582 3.72 18.21 32.32
C THR A 582 2.80 18.31 33.55
N GLY A 583 1.86 19.27 33.54
CA GLY A 583 0.84 19.44 34.55
C GLY A 583 -0.46 18.67 34.29
N ASP A 584 -1.38 18.71 35.27
CA ASP A 584 -2.70 18.11 35.13
C ASP A 584 -3.67 19.05 34.39
N PHE A 585 -3.64 19.02 33.06
CA PHE A 585 -4.55 19.80 32.21
C PHE A 585 -5.93 19.13 32.04
N GLU A 586 -7.00 19.95 32.03
CA GLU A 586 -8.37 19.49 31.77
C GLU A 586 -8.52 18.89 30.36
N LEU A 587 -9.49 17.99 30.18
CA LEU A 587 -9.85 17.40 28.89
C LEU A 587 -10.97 18.22 28.22
N SER A 588 -10.94 18.33 26.89
CA SER A 588 -12.03 18.95 26.14
C SER A 588 -13.29 18.05 26.19
N PRO A 589 -14.47 18.57 26.57
CA PRO A 589 -15.71 17.80 26.57
C PRO A 589 -16.28 17.55 25.17
N GLU A 590 -15.68 18.16 24.13
CA GLU A 590 -16.00 17.89 22.72
C GLU A 590 -15.23 16.68 22.17
N LEU A 591 -14.20 16.19 22.89
CA LEU A 591 -13.46 14.98 22.52
C LEU A 591 -14.06 13.77 23.23
N HIS A 592 -14.35 12.71 22.47
CA HIS A 592 -14.83 11.43 22.99
C HIS A 592 -14.44 10.26 22.09
N LEU A 593 -14.66 9.03 22.57
CA LEU A 593 -14.57 7.83 21.74
C LEU A 593 -15.70 7.79 20.71
N PRO A 594 -15.50 7.14 19.55
CA PRO A 594 -16.57 6.94 18.57
C PRO A 594 -17.71 6.08 19.13
N VAL A 595 -18.88 6.15 18.48
CA VAL A 595 -20.06 5.35 18.84
C VAL A 595 -19.95 3.92 18.29
N GLU A 596 -21.03 3.14 18.33
CA GLU A 596 -21.11 1.80 17.71
C GLU A 596 -21.35 1.95 16.21
N ASN A 597 -20.42 1.46 15.39
CA ASN A 597 -20.47 1.65 13.95
C ASN A 597 -21.64 0.87 13.32
N LYS A 598 -22.68 1.61 12.92
CA LYS A 598 -23.91 1.09 12.31
C LYS A 598 -23.72 0.46 10.91
N PHE A 599 -22.61 0.72 10.24
CA PHE A 599 -22.33 0.30 8.86
C PHE A 599 -21.59 -1.03 8.74
N ILE A 600 -21.07 -1.59 9.85
CA ILE A 600 -20.41 -2.92 9.82
C ILE A 600 -21.40 -3.98 9.30
N ALA A 601 -20.98 -4.71 8.27
CA ALA A 601 -21.78 -5.76 7.65
C ALA A 601 -21.88 -7.00 8.56
N THR A 602 -23.11 -7.51 8.73
CA THR A 602 -23.42 -8.73 9.50
C THR A 602 -24.34 -9.71 8.76
N ASP A 603 -24.62 -9.44 7.48
CA ASP A 603 -25.35 -10.34 6.58
C ASP A 603 -24.57 -10.38 5.26
N PHE A 604 -24.24 -11.59 4.85
CA PHE A 604 -23.45 -11.91 3.66
C PHE A 604 -24.20 -12.89 2.74
N THR A 605 -25.53 -12.99 2.93
CA THR A 605 -26.37 -13.93 2.18
C THR A 605 -26.37 -13.59 0.68
N LEU A 606 -25.87 -14.52 -0.14
CA LEU A 606 -25.94 -14.42 -1.59
C LEU A 606 -27.41 -14.54 -2.05
N LYS A 607 -27.96 -13.43 -2.53
CA LYS A 607 -29.38 -13.33 -2.89
C LYS A 607 -29.65 -14.04 -4.22
N THR A 608 -30.63 -14.94 -4.25
CA THR A 608 -31.12 -15.56 -5.49
C THR A 608 -31.66 -14.51 -6.45
N SER A 609 -31.41 -14.64 -7.75
CA SER A 609 -31.98 -13.74 -8.75
C SER A 609 -33.50 -13.84 -8.81
N ASP A 610 -34.17 -12.69 -8.97
CA ASP A 610 -35.61 -12.53 -9.21
C ASP A 610 -35.95 -12.33 -10.70
N CYS A 611 -34.93 -12.25 -11.57
CA CYS A 611 -35.05 -12.19 -13.03
C CYS A 611 -34.14 -13.22 -13.71
N PRO A 612 -34.30 -13.47 -15.03
CA PRO A 612 -33.34 -14.29 -15.79
C PRO A 612 -31.93 -13.69 -15.73
N ASP A 613 -30.90 -14.54 -15.63
CA ASP A 613 -29.51 -14.11 -15.69
C ASP A 613 -29.18 -13.52 -17.08
N THR A 614 -28.35 -12.48 -17.11
CA THR A 614 -27.99 -11.74 -18.34
C THR A 614 -26.49 -11.46 -18.39
N GLU A 615 -25.93 -11.54 -19.60
CA GLU A 615 -24.51 -11.30 -19.86
C GLU A 615 -24.14 -9.81 -19.68
N TYR A 616 -25.03 -8.91 -20.11
CA TYR A 616 -24.90 -7.46 -20.02
C TYR A 616 -26.00 -6.85 -19.15
N PRO A 617 -25.79 -5.67 -18.54
CA PRO A 617 -26.83 -4.99 -17.77
C PRO A 617 -28.10 -4.71 -18.59
N VAL A 618 -29.26 -4.96 -17.98
CA VAL A 618 -30.57 -4.74 -18.60
C VAL A 618 -31.34 -3.61 -17.94
N ARG A 619 -32.03 -2.78 -18.73
CA ARG A 619 -32.83 -1.67 -18.21
C ARG A 619 -34.13 -2.19 -17.60
N VAL A 620 -34.23 -2.12 -16.28
CA VAL A 620 -35.36 -2.63 -15.48
C VAL A 620 -36.39 -1.56 -15.12
N VAL A 621 -36.01 -0.28 -15.13
CA VAL A 621 -36.94 0.87 -14.98
C VAL A 621 -36.64 1.92 -16.04
N ASN A 622 -37.67 2.55 -16.59
CA ASN A 622 -37.54 3.67 -17.52
C ASN A 622 -38.73 4.64 -17.35
N SER A 623 -38.46 5.89 -17.01
CA SER A 623 -39.44 6.94 -16.75
C SER A 623 -38.96 8.31 -17.26
N ASP A 624 -39.85 9.30 -17.26
CA ASP A 624 -39.52 10.69 -17.64
C ASP A 624 -38.54 11.37 -16.67
N ARG A 625 -38.34 10.82 -15.47
CA ARG A 625 -37.44 11.37 -14.42
C ARG A 625 -36.14 10.58 -14.26
N GLY A 626 -36.03 9.41 -14.89
CA GLY A 626 -34.86 8.57 -14.77
C GLY A 626 -35.05 7.14 -15.28
N CYS A 627 -33.94 6.42 -15.43
CA CYS A 627 -33.92 4.99 -15.76
C CYS A 627 -32.88 4.22 -14.93
N LEU A 628 -33.07 2.91 -14.84
CA LEU A 628 -32.21 2.02 -14.07
C LEU A 628 -31.81 0.80 -14.89
N TRP A 629 -30.51 0.56 -14.96
CA TRP A 629 -29.87 -0.65 -15.44
C TRP A 629 -29.53 -1.57 -14.26
N TYR A 630 -29.68 -2.89 -14.44
CA TYR A 630 -29.39 -3.89 -13.42
C TYR A 630 -28.61 -5.06 -14.01
N LYS A 631 -27.66 -5.60 -13.24
CA LYS A 631 -27.00 -6.89 -13.50
C LYS A 631 -26.75 -7.66 -12.21
N LYS A 632 -27.29 -8.87 -12.10
CA LYS A 632 -26.88 -9.80 -11.04
C LYS A 632 -25.42 -10.22 -11.26
N ASP A 633 -24.59 -10.21 -10.21
CA ASP A 633 -23.31 -10.90 -10.31
C ASP A 633 -23.51 -12.43 -10.27
N ASN A 634 -22.97 -13.08 -11.31
CA ASN A 634 -22.92 -14.53 -11.49
C ASN A 634 -21.48 -15.07 -11.60
N LYS A 635 -20.46 -14.18 -11.63
CA LYS A 635 -19.04 -14.51 -11.81
C LYS A 635 -18.32 -14.66 -10.47
N PHE A 636 -18.37 -13.62 -9.62
CA PHE A 636 -17.55 -13.55 -8.40
C PHE A 636 -18.23 -14.19 -7.18
N LYS A 637 -19.56 -14.06 -7.08
CA LYS A 637 -20.42 -14.65 -6.04
C LYS A 637 -20.04 -14.21 -4.61
N ILE A 638 -19.60 -12.97 -4.49
CA ILE A 638 -19.26 -12.30 -3.22
C ILE A 638 -20.42 -11.43 -2.72
N PRO A 639 -20.53 -11.16 -1.41
CA PRO A 639 -21.58 -10.32 -0.81
C PRO A 639 -21.31 -8.80 -1.00
N LYS A 640 -20.70 -8.42 -2.12
CA LYS A 640 -20.44 -7.03 -2.50
C LYS A 640 -21.39 -6.58 -3.62
N ALA A 641 -21.52 -5.28 -3.79
CA ALA A 641 -22.22 -4.67 -4.92
C ALA A 641 -21.60 -3.33 -5.32
N TYR A 642 -21.95 -2.87 -6.52
CA TYR A 642 -21.55 -1.60 -7.11
C TYR A 642 -22.80 -0.83 -7.55
N ILE A 643 -22.92 0.40 -7.08
CA ILE A 643 -24.02 1.32 -7.36
C ILE A 643 -23.43 2.57 -8.01
N ARG A 644 -23.93 2.94 -9.19
CA ARG A 644 -23.54 4.17 -9.88
C ARG A 644 -24.76 4.91 -10.36
N PHE A 645 -24.92 6.16 -9.94
CA PHE A 645 -25.97 7.06 -10.41
C PHE A 645 -25.36 8.31 -11.05
N HIS A 646 -25.90 8.71 -12.20
CA HIS A 646 -25.57 9.95 -12.88
C HIS A 646 -26.79 10.87 -12.82
N LEU A 647 -26.67 11.97 -12.08
CA LEU A 647 -27.71 12.97 -11.87
C LEU A 647 -27.51 14.10 -12.88
N ILE A 648 -28.07 13.90 -14.07
CA ILE A 648 -27.86 14.72 -15.26
C ILE A 648 -28.67 16.01 -15.15
N SER A 649 -28.04 17.16 -15.40
CA SER A 649 -28.72 18.45 -15.42
C SER A 649 -28.19 19.39 -16.51
N PRO A 650 -29.06 19.95 -17.37
CA PRO A 650 -28.65 20.95 -18.36
C PRO A 650 -28.27 22.28 -17.70
N VAL A 651 -28.48 22.48 -16.39
CA VAL A 651 -28.14 23.71 -15.66
C VAL A 651 -26.65 23.98 -15.62
N ILE A 652 -25.83 22.93 -15.56
CA ILE A 652 -24.36 23.00 -15.42
C ILE A 652 -23.73 23.74 -16.60
N GLN A 653 -24.06 23.34 -17.83
CA GLN A 653 -23.47 23.87 -19.06
C GLN A 653 -24.05 25.23 -19.51
N LYS A 654 -24.93 25.88 -18.73
CA LYS A 654 -25.53 27.18 -19.10
C LYS A 654 -24.52 28.34 -19.05
N SER A 655 -23.44 28.25 -18.27
CA SER A 655 -22.37 29.25 -18.23
C SER A 655 -21.10 28.74 -17.53
N ALA A 656 -19.96 29.44 -17.71
CA ALA A 656 -18.75 29.17 -16.95
C ALA A 656 -18.94 29.37 -15.44
N LYS A 657 -19.78 30.34 -15.02
CA LYS A 657 -20.17 30.51 -13.62
C LYS A 657 -20.94 29.31 -13.08
N ASN A 658 -21.81 28.69 -13.88
CA ASN A 658 -22.54 27.49 -13.49
C ASN A 658 -21.61 26.29 -13.32
N LEU A 659 -20.59 26.12 -14.16
CA LEU A 659 -19.55 25.10 -13.96
C LEU A 659 -18.76 25.32 -12.66
N VAL A 660 -18.33 26.54 -12.36
CA VAL A 660 -17.60 26.81 -11.10
C VAL A 660 -18.50 26.62 -9.87
N LEU A 661 -19.77 27.02 -9.95
CA LEU A 661 -20.74 26.76 -8.87
C LEU A 661 -21.08 25.27 -8.73
N PHE A 662 -20.98 24.49 -9.81
CA PHE A 662 -21.12 23.03 -9.76
C PHE A 662 -19.90 22.36 -9.10
N ASP A 663 -18.68 22.73 -9.49
CA ASP A 663 -17.45 22.29 -8.81
C ASP A 663 -17.55 22.62 -7.30
N LEU A 664 -17.87 23.87 -6.93
CA LEU A 664 -18.03 24.28 -5.52
C LEU A 664 -19.13 23.50 -4.79
N PHE A 665 -20.24 23.20 -5.46
CA PHE A 665 -21.33 22.39 -4.90
C PHE A 665 -20.86 20.97 -4.57
N VAL A 666 -20.16 20.29 -5.49
CA VAL A 666 -19.66 18.93 -5.25
C VAL A 666 -18.57 18.91 -4.18
N ASN A 667 -17.66 19.90 -4.18
CA ASN A 667 -16.60 20.03 -3.18
C ASN A 667 -17.17 20.22 -1.76
N ILE A 668 -18.15 21.12 -1.61
CA ILE A 668 -18.81 21.37 -0.31
C ILE A 668 -19.71 20.19 0.09
N LEU A 669 -20.35 19.50 -0.86
CA LEU A 669 -21.17 18.31 -0.58
C LEU A 669 -20.31 17.16 -0.04
N THR A 670 -19.15 16.92 -0.64
CA THR A 670 -18.18 15.90 -0.20
C THR A 670 -17.65 16.24 1.19
N HIS A 671 -17.26 17.50 1.43
CA HIS A 671 -16.85 17.97 2.76
C HIS A 671 -17.95 17.81 3.84
N ASN A 672 -19.20 18.12 3.50
CA ASN A 672 -20.35 17.92 4.39
C ASN A 672 -20.66 16.43 4.65
N LEU A 673 -20.19 15.52 3.79
CA LEU A 673 -20.40 14.07 3.89
C LEU A 673 -19.26 13.34 4.59
N ALA A 674 -18.03 13.86 4.59
CA ALA A 674 -16.87 13.21 5.19
C ALA A 674 -17.11 12.74 6.64
N GLU A 675 -17.47 13.65 7.56
CA GLU A 675 -17.73 13.30 8.97
C GLU A 675 -18.88 12.27 9.17
N PRO A 676 -20.08 12.42 8.57
CA PRO A 676 -21.17 11.46 8.76
C PRO A 676 -21.04 10.15 7.96
N ALA A 677 -20.23 10.12 6.89
CA ALA A 677 -19.98 8.92 6.06
C ALA A 677 -18.72 8.15 6.47
N TYR A 678 -17.81 8.72 7.26
CA TYR A 678 -16.57 8.05 7.72
C TYR A 678 -16.79 6.67 8.34
N GLU A 679 -17.85 6.50 9.15
CA GLU A 679 -18.21 5.17 9.70
C GLU A 679 -18.51 4.13 8.61
N ALA A 680 -19.00 4.54 7.43
CA ALA A 680 -19.32 3.65 6.32
C ALA A 680 -18.06 3.25 5.56
N ASP A 681 -17.22 4.22 5.24
CA ASP A 681 -15.95 4.05 4.55
C ASP A 681 -15.07 3.03 5.28
N VAL A 682 -14.81 3.29 6.57
CA VAL A 682 -14.13 2.41 7.53
C VAL A 682 -14.82 1.05 7.72
N ALA A 683 -16.09 0.90 7.35
CA ALA A 683 -16.80 -0.39 7.35
C ALA A 683 -16.73 -1.13 5.99
N GLN A 684 -15.77 -0.78 5.13
CA GLN A 684 -15.59 -1.29 3.77
C GLN A 684 -16.81 -0.99 2.87
N LEU A 685 -17.24 0.28 2.87
CA LEU A 685 -18.28 0.86 2.01
C LEU A 685 -17.79 2.19 1.40
N GLU A 686 -16.95 2.10 0.38
CA GLU A 686 -16.42 3.27 -0.34
C GLU A 686 -17.51 4.05 -1.10
N TYR A 687 -17.35 5.37 -1.17
CA TYR A 687 -18.14 6.25 -2.05
C TYR A 687 -17.24 7.31 -2.72
N LYS A 688 -17.64 7.76 -3.92
CA LYS A 688 -16.94 8.85 -4.63
C LYS A 688 -17.94 9.71 -5.38
N LEU A 689 -17.85 11.03 -5.17
CA LEU A 689 -18.72 12.05 -5.77
C LEU A 689 -17.94 12.81 -6.83
N VAL A 690 -18.26 12.59 -8.11
CA VAL A 690 -17.51 13.17 -9.23
C VAL A 690 -18.34 14.22 -9.96
N ALA A 691 -17.77 15.41 -10.13
CA ALA A 691 -18.30 16.47 -10.97
C ALA A 691 -18.15 16.12 -12.46
N GLY A 692 -19.12 15.39 -13.02
CA GLY A 692 -19.15 15.01 -14.43
C GLY A 692 -19.59 16.15 -15.35
N GLU A 693 -19.23 16.05 -16.64
CA GLU A 693 -19.49 17.08 -17.66
C GLU A 693 -20.98 17.44 -17.82
N HIS A 694 -21.90 16.52 -17.47
CA HIS A 694 -23.34 16.67 -17.66
C HIS A 694 -24.15 16.52 -16.36
N GLY A 695 -23.50 16.22 -15.22
CA GLY A 695 -24.19 15.82 -14.00
C GLY A 695 -23.27 15.37 -12.87
N LEU A 696 -23.83 15.21 -11.67
CA LEU A 696 -23.13 14.61 -10.54
C LEU A 696 -23.13 13.09 -10.71
N VAL A 697 -21.95 12.46 -10.67
CA VAL A 697 -21.82 11.00 -10.63
C VAL A 697 -21.57 10.55 -9.19
N ILE A 698 -22.49 9.78 -8.65
CA ILE A 698 -22.37 9.09 -7.36
C ILE A 698 -21.87 7.67 -7.68
N LYS A 699 -20.65 7.32 -7.27
CA LYS A 699 -20.12 5.93 -7.21
C LYS A 699 -20.25 5.44 -5.75
N VAL A 700 -20.74 4.23 -5.49
CA VAL A 700 -20.72 3.58 -4.16
C VAL A 700 -20.44 2.07 -4.32
N LYS A 701 -19.50 1.50 -3.56
CA LYS A 701 -19.16 0.05 -3.61
C LYS A 701 -18.85 -0.53 -2.23
N GLY A 702 -18.93 -1.85 -2.09
CA GLY A 702 -18.68 -2.56 -0.83
C GLY A 702 -19.78 -3.56 -0.46
N PHE A 703 -19.89 -3.92 0.81
CA PHE A 703 -20.81 -4.96 1.30
C PHE A 703 -22.30 -4.61 1.12
N ASN A 704 -23.04 -5.47 0.40
CA ASN A 704 -24.38 -5.16 -0.11
C ASN A 704 -25.46 -4.94 0.97
N HIS A 705 -25.22 -5.39 2.21
CA HIS A 705 -26.16 -5.23 3.32
C HIS A 705 -26.30 -3.76 3.72
N LYS A 706 -25.21 -2.99 3.66
CA LYS A 706 -25.11 -1.68 4.31
C LYS A 706 -24.99 -0.51 3.33
N LEU A 707 -24.66 -0.80 2.06
CA LEU A 707 -24.74 0.15 0.94
C LEU A 707 -26.04 0.97 0.86
N PRO A 708 -27.25 0.45 1.13
CA PRO A 708 -28.47 1.27 1.11
C PRO A 708 -28.46 2.40 2.15
N LEU A 709 -27.83 2.20 3.31
CA LEU A 709 -27.73 3.24 4.34
C LEU A 709 -26.79 4.37 3.91
N LEU A 710 -25.68 4.04 3.25
CA LEU A 710 -24.71 5.02 2.75
C LEU A 710 -25.26 5.78 1.54
N PHE A 711 -25.89 5.07 0.60
CA PHE A 711 -26.51 5.70 -0.57
C PHE A 711 -27.62 6.67 -0.15
N ASN A 712 -28.49 6.28 0.78
CA ASN A 712 -29.53 7.17 1.29
C ASN A 712 -28.94 8.38 2.02
N LEU A 713 -27.90 8.20 2.85
CA LEU A 713 -27.19 9.31 3.50
C LEU A 713 -26.66 10.33 2.48
N ILE A 714 -26.06 9.87 1.38
CA ILE A 714 -25.57 10.73 0.30
C ILE A 714 -26.73 11.51 -0.36
N VAL A 715 -27.87 10.85 -0.63
CA VAL A 715 -29.05 11.50 -1.22
C VAL A 715 -29.73 12.48 -0.24
N ASP A 716 -29.75 12.17 1.05
CA ASP A 716 -30.28 13.05 2.10
C ASP A 716 -29.43 14.33 2.22
N HIS A 717 -28.10 14.21 2.27
CA HIS A 717 -27.19 15.37 2.26
C HIS A 717 -27.20 16.14 0.94
N LEU A 718 -27.47 15.47 -0.19
CA LEU A 718 -27.74 16.13 -1.46
C LEU A 718 -29.03 16.96 -1.39
N ALA A 719 -30.11 16.39 -0.85
CA ALA A 719 -31.43 17.03 -0.73
C ALA A 719 -31.41 18.24 0.22
N ASP A 720 -30.85 18.08 1.43
CA ASP A 720 -30.76 19.11 2.47
C ASP A 720 -29.46 19.95 2.41
N PHE A 721 -28.72 19.90 1.28
CA PHE A 721 -27.47 20.63 1.07
C PHE A 721 -27.52 22.09 1.56
N SER A 722 -26.50 22.47 2.34
CA SER A 722 -26.24 23.85 2.75
C SER A 722 -24.73 24.14 2.78
N ALA A 723 -24.37 25.42 2.71
CA ALA A 723 -22.98 25.87 2.75
C ALA A 723 -22.82 26.98 3.80
N ALA A 724 -21.93 26.78 4.78
CA ALA A 724 -21.53 27.84 5.70
C ALA A 724 -20.67 28.88 4.95
N PRO A 725 -20.76 30.20 5.28
CA PRO A 725 -20.00 31.23 4.57
C PRO A 725 -18.48 31.03 4.58
N ASP A 726 -17.94 30.53 5.69
CA ASP A 726 -16.51 30.31 5.88
C ASP A 726 -16.02 29.11 5.07
N VAL A 727 -16.78 28.00 5.10
CA VAL A 727 -16.55 26.80 4.26
C VAL A 727 -16.64 27.13 2.77
N PHE A 728 -17.63 27.94 2.36
CA PHE A 728 -17.74 28.43 0.99
C PHE A 728 -16.50 29.26 0.58
N THR A 729 -16.03 30.14 1.46
CA THR A 729 -14.86 31.00 1.19
C THR A 729 -13.58 30.17 1.09
N MET A 730 -13.42 29.16 1.95
CA MET A 730 -12.32 28.19 1.91
C MET A 730 -12.28 27.45 0.56
N PHE A 731 -13.40 26.86 0.12
CA PHE A 731 -13.44 26.15 -1.16
C PHE A 731 -13.35 27.07 -2.38
N ALA A 732 -13.83 28.32 -2.31
CA ALA A 732 -13.66 29.30 -3.39
C ALA A 732 -12.18 29.68 -3.61
N GLU A 733 -11.43 29.94 -2.54
CA GLU A 733 -9.99 30.21 -2.64
C GLU A 733 -9.18 28.95 -2.99
N GLN A 734 -9.57 27.76 -2.50
CA GLN A 734 -8.91 26.51 -2.87
C GLN A 734 -9.11 26.17 -4.35
N LEU A 735 -10.34 26.22 -4.86
CA LEU A 735 -10.64 25.95 -6.28
C LEU A 735 -9.92 26.93 -7.22
N LYS A 736 -9.78 28.19 -6.80
CA LYS A 736 -8.99 29.23 -7.47
C LYS A 736 -7.49 28.92 -7.48
N LYS A 737 -6.92 28.32 -6.42
CA LYS A 737 -5.54 27.77 -6.43
C LYS A 737 -5.45 26.58 -7.39
N THR A 738 -6.39 25.63 -7.34
CA THR A 738 -6.42 24.43 -8.18
C THR A 738 -6.46 24.77 -9.67
N TYR A 739 -7.39 25.63 -10.11
CA TYR A 739 -7.44 26.09 -11.51
C TYR A 739 -6.15 26.81 -11.94
N PHE A 740 -5.54 27.61 -11.07
CA PHE A 740 -4.25 28.26 -11.38
C PHE A 740 -3.12 27.22 -11.56
N ASN A 741 -3.04 26.23 -10.68
CA ASN A 741 -2.06 25.14 -10.76
C ASN A 741 -2.22 24.32 -12.05
N ILE A 742 -3.45 24.05 -12.49
CA ILE A 742 -3.73 23.38 -13.77
C ILE A 742 -3.26 24.25 -14.95
N LEU A 743 -3.54 25.56 -14.93
CA LEU A 743 -3.18 26.49 -16.01
C LEU A 743 -1.67 26.71 -16.18
N ILE A 744 -0.85 26.43 -15.16
CA ILE A 744 0.62 26.53 -15.25
C ILE A 744 1.31 25.21 -15.62
N LYS A 745 0.65 24.05 -15.52
CA LYS A 745 1.16 22.75 -16.01
C LYS A 745 1.01 22.67 -17.55
N PRO A 746 2.09 22.67 -18.35
CA PRO A 746 1.97 22.77 -19.82
C PRO A 746 1.25 21.59 -20.48
N GLU A 747 1.39 20.39 -19.93
CA GLU A 747 0.72 19.16 -20.40
C GLU A 747 -0.80 19.24 -20.17
N LYS A 748 -1.25 19.53 -18.94
CA LYS A 748 -2.67 19.79 -18.64
C LYS A 748 -3.27 20.95 -19.45
N LEU A 749 -2.54 22.04 -19.67
CA LEU A 749 -2.99 23.14 -20.54
C LEU A 749 -3.12 22.69 -22.01
N GLY A 750 -2.18 21.88 -22.51
CA GLY A 750 -2.27 21.25 -23.83
C GLY A 750 -3.47 20.31 -23.95
N LYS A 751 -3.77 19.54 -22.90
CA LYS A 751 -4.95 18.68 -22.78
C LYS A 751 -6.25 19.50 -22.88
N ASP A 752 -6.42 20.59 -22.14
CA ASP A 752 -7.63 21.44 -22.23
C ASP A 752 -7.77 22.10 -23.62
N VAL A 753 -6.69 22.66 -24.19
CA VAL A 753 -6.71 23.24 -25.55
C VAL A 753 -7.07 22.20 -26.61
N ARG A 754 -6.59 20.96 -26.48
CA ARG A 754 -6.97 19.84 -27.36
C ARG A 754 -8.47 19.55 -27.27
N LEU A 755 -9.01 19.43 -26.05
CA LEU A 755 -10.43 19.12 -25.84
C LEU A 755 -11.34 20.27 -26.31
N LEU A 756 -10.94 21.53 -26.13
CA LEU A 756 -11.65 22.71 -26.66
C LEU A 756 -11.77 22.77 -28.19
N ILE A 757 -10.95 22.00 -28.93
CA ILE A 757 -11.01 21.88 -30.39
C ILE A 757 -11.88 20.69 -30.82
N LEU A 758 -11.96 19.64 -30.01
CA LEU A 758 -12.64 18.38 -30.32
C LEU A 758 -14.09 18.32 -29.81
N GLU A 759 -14.39 18.94 -28.67
CA GLU A 759 -15.68 18.89 -27.99
C GLU A 759 -16.58 20.07 -28.37
N HIS A 760 -17.87 19.80 -28.59
CA HIS A 760 -18.82 20.83 -28.97
C HIS A 760 -19.27 21.66 -27.76
N ALA A 761 -18.87 22.94 -27.73
CA ALA A 761 -19.24 23.94 -26.73
C ALA A 761 -18.65 23.73 -25.31
N ARG A 762 -17.55 22.98 -25.19
CA ARG A 762 -16.72 22.93 -23.97
C ARG A 762 -16.30 24.34 -23.54
N LEU A 763 -16.31 24.58 -22.23
CA LEU A 763 -15.85 25.82 -21.61
C LEU A 763 -14.44 25.62 -21.02
N SER A 764 -13.53 26.54 -21.33
CA SER A 764 -12.09 26.42 -21.02
C SER A 764 -11.76 26.58 -19.54
N MET A 765 -10.64 26.01 -19.12
CA MET A 765 -10.10 26.21 -17.76
C MET A 765 -9.81 27.70 -17.49
N ILE A 766 -9.44 28.48 -18.52
CA ILE A 766 -9.28 29.94 -18.43
C ILE A 766 -10.61 30.63 -18.09
N GLN A 767 -11.73 30.18 -18.66
CA GLN A 767 -13.06 30.71 -18.34
C GLN A 767 -13.54 30.29 -16.95
N LYS A 768 -13.22 29.06 -16.49
CA LYS A 768 -13.48 28.63 -15.10
C LYS A 768 -12.65 29.47 -14.11
N TYR A 769 -11.37 29.73 -14.40
CA TYR A 769 -10.51 30.61 -13.60
C TYR A 769 -11.01 32.06 -13.54
N GLN A 770 -11.42 32.65 -14.67
CA GLN A 770 -11.99 34.00 -14.66
C GLN A 770 -13.28 34.05 -13.82
N ALA A 771 -14.17 33.05 -13.95
CA ALA A 771 -15.45 33.03 -13.25
C ALA A 771 -15.33 32.85 -11.72
N VAL A 772 -14.26 32.23 -11.20
CA VAL A 772 -13.98 32.23 -9.75
C VAL A 772 -13.31 33.53 -9.28
N VAL A 773 -12.45 34.14 -10.12
CA VAL A 773 -11.77 35.41 -9.83
C VAL A 773 -12.71 36.63 -9.87
N ASP A 774 -13.76 36.60 -10.70
CA ASP A 774 -14.79 37.66 -10.77
C ASP A 774 -15.63 37.79 -9.48
N GLY A 775 -15.57 36.78 -8.59
CA GLY A 775 -16.24 36.77 -7.29
C GLY A 775 -17.60 36.06 -7.33
N LEU A 776 -17.74 35.04 -6.48
CA LEU A 776 -18.96 34.25 -6.29
C LEU A 776 -19.47 34.41 -4.84
N THR A 777 -20.76 34.23 -4.63
CA THR A 777 -21.38 34.31 -3.30
C THR A 777 -22.13 33.03 -2.92
N VAL A 778 -22.35 32.83 -1.63
CA VAL A 778 -23.22 31.74 -1.12
C VAL A 778 -24.63 31.82 -1.73
N ALA A 779 -25.14 33.02 -2.02
CA ALA A 779 -26.44 33.18 -2.67
C ALA A 779 -26.42 32.61 -4.11
N ASP A 780 -25.38 32.89 -4.90
CA ASP A 780 -25.22 32.32 -6.24
C ASP A 780 -25.18 30.78 -6.20
N LEU A 781 -24.52 30.21 -5.19
CA LEU A 781 -24.45 28.76 -4.99
C LEU A 781 -25.82 28.17 -4.64
N MET A 782 -26.56 28.77 -3.69
CA MET A 782 -27.87 28.26 -3.30
C MET A 782 -28.92 28.41 -4.43
N ASP A 783 -28.86 29.50 -5.20
CA ASP A 783 -29.68 29.68 -6.41
C ASP A 783 -29.32 28.64 -7.50
N PHE A 784 -28.03 28.36 -7.71
CA PHE A 784 -27.57 27.30 -8.62
C PHE A 784 -28.04 25.91 -8.16
N VAL A 785 -27.90 25.57 -6.87
CA VAL A 785 -28.30 24.27 -6.32
C VAL A 785 -29.82 24.08 -6.38
N GLY A 786 -30.61 25.13 -6.13
CA GLY A 786 -32.06 25.12 -6.35
C GLY A 786 -32.42 24.88 -7.81
N GLY A 787 -31.71 25.53 -8.74
CA GLY A 787 -31.84 25.30 -10.18
C GLY A 787 -31.51 23.87 -10.59
N PHE A 788 -30.34 23.36 -10.18
CA PHE A 788 -29.87 21.99 -10.42
C PHE A 788 -30.92 20.96 -9.98
N LYS A 789 -31.36 21.02 -8.72
CA LYS A 789 -32.40 20.13 -8.15
C LYS A 789 -33.73 20.16 -8.90
N SER A 790 -34.07 21.28 -9.55
CA SER A 790 -35.32 21.44 -10.30
C SER A 790 -35.31 20.85 -11.73
N GLU A 791 -34.12 20.64 -12.31
CA GLU A 791 -33.91 20.13 -13.67
C GLU A 791 -32.95 18.92 -13.62
N LEU A 792 -33.40 17.81 -13.02
CA LEU A 792 -32.65 16.54 -12.93
C LEU A 792 -33.27 15.40 -13.76
N TYR A 793 -32.40 14.55 -14.33
CA TYR A 793 -32.71 13.20 -14.79
C TYR A 793 -31.71 12.21 -14.18
N ALA A 794 -32.19 11.12 -13.59
CA ALA A 794 -31.33 10.13 -12.93
C ALA A 794 -31.13 8.87 -13.80
N GLU A 795 -29.89 8.59 -14.21
CA GLU A 795 -29.53 7.30 -14.81
C GLU A 795 -28.71 6.46 -13.82
N GLY A 796 -29.25 5.32 -13.41
CA GLY A 796 -28.63 4.40 -12.45
C GLY A 796 -28.15 3.09 -13.07
N LEU A 797 -27.09 2.53 -12.52
CA LEU A 797 -26.66 1.13 -12.67
C LEU A 797 -26.46 0.51 -11.29
N VAL A 798 -27.08 -0.64 -11.04
CA VAL A 798 -26.82 -1.49 -9.87
C VAL A 798 -26.33 -2.86 -10.33
N GLN A 799 -25.15 -3.26 -9.86
CA GLN A 799 -24.53 -4.55 -10.16
C GLN A 799 -24.10 -5.26 -8.87
N GLY A 800 -24.20 -6.60 -8.82
CA GLY A 800 -23.68 -7.40 -7.70
C GLY A 800 -24.75 -8.13 -6.90
N ASN A 801 -24.58 -8.20 -5.57
CA ASN A 801 -25.46 -8.98 -4.70
C ASN A 801 -26.77 -8.29 -4.26
N PHE A 802 -27.46 -7.64 -5.22
CA PHE A 802 -28.86 -7.21 -5.07
C PHE A 802 -29.80 -8.09 -5.90
N THR A 803 -31.10 -7.94 -5.67
CA THR A 803 -32.18 -8.36 -6.59
C THR A 803 -32.58 -7.20 -7.51
N SER A 804 -33.22 -7.50 -8.64
CA SER A 804 -33.76 -6.48 -9.55
C SER A 804 -34.77 -5.58 -8.85
N ARG A 805 -35.65 -6.13 -8.00
CA ARG A 805 -36.64 -5.34 -7.25
C ARG A 805 -36.00 -4.38 -6.25
N GLU A 806 -35.08 -4.86 -5.42
CA GLU A 806 -34.34 -3.99 -4.47
C GLU A 806 -33.58 -2.89 -5.22
N SER A 807 -33.07 -3.20 -6.41
CA SER A 807 -32.36 -2.21 -7.22
C SER A 807 -33.26 -1.03 -7.63
N MET A 808 -34.57 -1.26 -7.81
CA MET A 808 -35.54 -0.20 -8.13
C MET A 808 -35.71 0.82 -6.99
N GLU A 809 -35.52 0.38 -5.75
CA GLU A 809 -35.71 1.20 -4.55
C GLU A 809 -34.70 2.36 -4.50
N PHE A 810 -33.48 2.18 -5.05
CA PHE A 810 -32.49 3.27 -5.20
C PHE A 810 -32.96 4.37 -6.17
N LEU A 811 -33.51 4.02 -7.33
CA LEU A 811 -34.03 5.01 -8.28
C LEU A 811 -35.28 5.70 -7.72
N GLN A 812 -36.11 4.97 -6.96
CA GLN A 812 -37.23 5.57 -6.23
C GLN A 812 -36.72 6.60 -5.21
N TYR A 813 -35.72 6.25 -4.37
CA TYR A 813 -35.16 7.16 -3.36
C TYR A 813 -34.50 8.41 -3.97
N VAL A 814 -33.89 8.32 -5.16
CA VAL A 814 -33.34 9.48 -5.90
C VAL A 814 -34.42 10.36 -6.52
N THR A 815 -35.65 9.87 -6.69
CA THR A 815 -36.70 10.59 -7.43
C THR A 815 -37.94 10.97 -6.62
N GLU A 816 -38.20 10.44 -5.44
CA GLU A 816 -39.33 10.89 -4.60
C GLU A 816 -39.06 12.22 -3.86
#